data_AF-A0A817BEL0-F1
#
_entry.id   AF-A0A817BEL0-F1
#
_cell.length_a   1.000
_cell.length_b   1.000
_cell.length_c   1.000
_cell.angle_alpha   90.00
_cell.angle_beta   90.00
_cell.angle_gamma   90.00
#
_symmetry.space_group_name_H-M   'P 1'
#
loop_
_entity.id
_entity.type
_entity.pdbx_description
1 polymer ?
#
loop_
_entity_poly.entity_id
_entity_poly.type
_entity_poly.pdbx_seq_one_letter_code
_entity_poly.pdbx_strand_id
1 'polypeptide(L)'
;MDLFVYICISLFLCLLLFDKSYSQFEWITYDKIDEIMDRINSVNRDNCFQKQPNELVLPEEAVYQKPSIEMLKKDIIMRNRTQLLHVRNIAHRNALLYSYLFQRLFDFEEPGLTYILLHNAGNSDVTAGSSMINGSGIYFDQDKYYPHWYKNFFNKTIPLFGPYAWRADDFYDAFNWKNEWTNHTIQQEDIGAAGNHQYTSRYNLANEWYSKWLPDPKEDDQEKGKALHTVQLLLAERMYKLYDVAETIEFFGPPHPEDPQGPTLWTRPYFDCGRSNKWIISAVSPIIDIYPRHTAYRHFQSMRNLAVAVTDIDFIMLDINQCSEINRINTQSNQLNLFAGTHKCKPTTRCEPLFGFGFRRGGYQCLCQPGFRYPPCQDGPFKGYIIEKATQEEYVNNFDCLKIELYQQYPQHFYPSNIVLFGGRKRRSNYDNDNLSNRSIYNNLISKVNLIMTLLTSSSSSVLKSSIHRISSFSSKFFINNNNKHEDHIKKSRSKRFAYEYPTRVISIMQHYDRLNYNSHICELMTEDELTMPGDVLHDVDIQFESQARLALTLSHFLSSFYQIVNPAEDFPLRQAELDLTDEQLIGEVLAAAGSDYKVVGIGIFFDRGKFRNHRLPYFGPYAFRTENDISQNYTVIDWAGLPDGYENEIWFRTLKARWATNADRSELTEYWLKLFIRADYAGNALIQHESGFPLYFYAPEIKHGQWFPPTFQCSRNYALPRQWIITYAVPFFGLDVLGINLEFKGVVRIDTYLSYLDINQCSMPHYIPNAFKGSDRCDYQSTICEPIFGRGFRLGTYKCRCRPGYEYPFIDQNDFFIGDIMDTQWNILMSNSSRMSSFDQLKCRIAIANSIKPISFILLLSSASFAILLNR
;
A
#
# COMPACT_ATOMS: atom_id res chain seq x y z
N MET A 1 77.29 -13.76 4.03
CA MET A 1 76.09 -14.57 4.29
C MET A 1 75.23 -13.91 5.38
N ASP A 2 75.81 -13.53 6.52
CA ASP A 2 75.01 -13.02 7.66
C ASP A 2 74.29 -11.68 7.44
N LEU A 3 74.84 -10.77 6.63
CA LEU A 3 74.19 -9.50 6.30
C LEU A 3 72.95 -9.69 5.40
N PHE A 4 72.99 -10.67 4.49
CA PHE A 4 71.88 -10.96 3.59
C PHE A 4 70.72 -11.62 4.34
N VAL A 5 71.04 -12.50 5.28
CA VAL A 5 70.05 -13.14 6.17
C VAL A 5 69.37 -12.09 7.06
N TYR A 6 70.10 -11.13 7.62
CA TYR A 6 69.52 -10.06 8.43
C TYR A 6 68.58 -9.14 7.63
N ILE A 7 68.95 -8.80 6.39
CA ILE A 7 68.11 -7.97 5.51
C ILE A 7 66.85 -8.74 5.10
N CYS A 8 66.96 -10.03 4.78
CA CYS A 8 65.79 -10.86 4.45
C CYS A 8 64.86 -11.04 5.66
N ILE A 9 65.41 -11.22 6.87
CA ILE A 9 64.60 -11.32 8.10
C ILE A 9 63.92 -9.99 8.41
N SER A 10 64.59 -8.84 8.22
CA SER A 10 63.96 -7.53 8.47
C SER A 10 62.91 -7.18 7.43
N LEU A 11 63.10 -7.57 6.16
CA LEU A 11 62.09 -7.44 5.11
C LEU A 11 60.89 -8.36 5.36
N PHE A 12 61.12 -9.59 5.83
CA PHE A 12 60.05 -10.52 6.19
C PHE A 12 59.28 -10.04 7.44
N LEU A 13 59.97 -9.48 8.44
CA LEU A 13 59.33 -8.86 9.62
C LEU A 13 58.56 -7.57 9.27
N CYS A 14 59.08 -6.76 8.33
CA CYS A 14 58.33 -5.61 7.81
C CYS A 14 57.08 -6.06 7.04
N LEU A 15 57.18 -7.07 6.18
CA LEU A 15 56.03 -7.61 5.43
C LEU A 15 54.96 -8.17 6.40
N LEU A 16 55.36 -8.89 7.45
CA LEU A 16 54.43 -9.35 8.50
C LEU A 16 53.77 -8.23 9.32
N LEU A 17 54.37 -7.03 9.38
CA LEU A 17 53.78 -5.85 10.03
C LEU A 17 52.86 -5.04 9.10
N PHE A 18 53.00 -5.19 7.78
CA PHE A 18 52.16 -4.53 6.78
C PHE A 18 50.96 -5.39 6.30
N ASP A 19 50.87 -6.66 6.72
CA ASP A 19 49.76 -7.57 6.35
C ASP A 19 48.41 -7.26 7.04
N LYS A 20 48.31 -6.20 7.85
CA LYS A 20 47.01 -5.68 8.28
C LYS A 20 46.49 -4.63 7.30
N SER A 21 46.19 -5.08 6.09
CA SER A 21 45.26 -4.36 5.22
C SER A 21 43.87 -4.45 5.84
N TYR A 22 43.53 -3.52 6.73
CA TYR A 22 42.17 -3.36 7.24
C TYR A 22 41.25 -3.06 6.05
N SER A 23 40.28 -3.94 5.81
CA SER A 23 39.25 -3.66 4.83
C SER A 23 38.43 -2.47 5.33
N GLN A 24 38.24 -1.46 4.49
CA GLN A 24 37.48 -0.25 4.83
C GLN A 24 36.03 -0.52 5.31
N PHE A 25 35.53 -1.74 5.12
CA PHE A 25 34.19 -2.21 5.53
C PHE A 25 34.20 -3.27 6.65
N GLU A 26 35.32 -3.49 7.34
CA GLU A 26 35.43 -4.51 8.41
C GLU A 26 34.47 -4.26 9.60
N TRP A 27 34.04 -3.02 9.82
CA TRP A 27 33.09 -2.66 10.88
C TRP A 27 31.66 -3.18 10.63
N ILE A 28 31.34 -3.55 9.39
CA ILE A 28 30.05 -4.15 9.02
C ILE A 28 30.12 -5.65 9.33
N THR A 29 29.57 -6.02 10.48
CA THR A 29 29.52 -7.43 10.92
C THR A 29 28.46 -8.22 10.16
N TYR A 30 28.75 -9.49 9.90
CA TYR A 30 27.79 -10.45 9.37
C TYR A 30 26.52 -10.51 10.22
N ASP A 31 25.36 -10.31 9.61
CA ASP A 31 24.06 -10.25 10.28
C ASP A 31 23.01 -11.20 9.66
N LYS A 32 21.77 -11.11 10.14
CA LYS A 32 20.65 -11.92 9.62
C LYS A 32 20.24 -11.58 8.19
N ILE A 33 20.54 -10.37 7.71
CA ILE A 33 20.28 -10.00 6.31
C ILE A 33 21.26 -10.72 5.41
N ASP A 34 22.55 -10.75 5.79
CA ASP A 34 23.58 -11.50 5.05
C ASP A 34 23.23 -13.00 4.99
N GLU A 35 22.78 -13.59 6.12
CA GLU A 35 22.35 -15.00 6.16
C GLU A 35 21.25 -15.32 5.15
N ILE A 36 20.26 -14.44 5.00
CA ILE A 36 19.16 -14.65 4.05
C ILE A 36 19.62 -14.36 2.62
N MET A 37 20.42 -13.33 2.39
CA MET A 37 20.95 -13.00 1.06
C MET A 37 21.85 -14.11 0.52
N ASP A 38 22.69 -14.72 1.36
CA ASP A 38 23.54 -15.85 0.97
C ASP A 38 22.69 -17.07 0.59
N ARG A 39 21.61 -17.36 1.33
CA ARG A 39 20.65 -18.41 0.95
C ARG A 39 20.00 -18.12 -0.38
N ILE A 40 19.51 -16.90 -0.59
CA ILE A 40 18.87 -16.46 -1.84
C ILE A 40 19.82 -16.63 -3.02
N ASN A 41 21.06 -16.15 -2.89
CA ASN A 41 22.08 -16.20 -3.95
C ASN A 41 22.62 -17.62 -4.20
N SER A 42 22.51 -18.53 -3.22
CA SER A 42 22.98 -19.91 -3.36
C SER A 42 22.09 -20.77 -4.27
N VAL A 43 20.85 -20.33 -4.52
CA VAL A 43 19.83 -21.06 -5.28
C VAL A 43 19.56 -20.34 -6.60
N ASN A 44 19.77 -21.06 -7.70
CA ASN A 44 19.46 -20.61 -9.07
C ASN A 44 18.59 -21.66 -9.77
N ARG A 45 18.01 -21.28 -10.93
CA ARG A 45 17.24 -22.17 -11.83
C ARG A 45 17.92 -23.52 -12.07
N ASP A 46 19.24 -23.54 -12.29
CA ASP A 46 19.96 -24.77 -12.66
C ASP A 46 20.32 -25.64 -11.44
N ASN A 47 20.42 -25.04 -10.25
CA ASN A 47 20.86 -25.72 -9.03
C ASN A 47 19.68 -26.23 -8.18
N CYS A 48 18.48 -25.67 -8.37
CA CYS A 48 17.37 -25.90 -7.44
C CYS A 48 16.95 -27.37 -7.31
N PHE A 49 17.05 -28.18 -8.37
CA PHE A 49 16.74 -29.61 -8.32
C PHE A 49 17.74 -30.45 -7.51
N GLN A 50 18.95 -29.95 -7.24
CA GLN A 50 19.98 -30.64 -6.46
C GLN A 50 19.94 -30.27 -4.97
N LYS A 51 19.15 -29.25 -4.62
CA LYS A 51 19.07 -28.67 -3.28
C LYS A 51 18.10 -29.44 -2.39
N GLN A 52 18.37 -29.44 -1.08
CA GLN A 52 17.43 -30.00 -0.11
C GLN A 52 16.20 -29.09 0.07
N PRO A 53 15.01 -29.62 0.40
CA PRO A 53 13.81 -28.82 0.62
C PRO A 53 13.99 -27.66 1.62
N ASN A 54 14.76 -27.89 2.69
CA ASN A 54 15.01 -26.86 3.71
C ASN A 54 15.91 -25.70 3.22
N GLU A 55 16.71 -25.91 2.17
CA GLU A 55 17.53 -24.86 1.55
C GLU A 55 16.74 -23.99 0.58
N LEU A 56 15.59 -24.49 0.09
CA LEU A 56 14.69 -23.80 -0.83
C LEU A 56 13.57 -23.02 -0.13
N VAL A 57 13.59 -22.98 1.21
CA VAL A 57 12.59 -22.31 2.03
C VAL A 57 13.27 -21.37 3.01
N LEU A 58 12.73 -20.16 3.13
CA LEU A 58 13.16 -19.15 4.09
C LEU A 58 12.31 -19.22 5.38
N PRO A 59 12.84 -18.73 6.52
CA PRO A 59 12.07 -18.60 7.75
C PRO A 59 10.82 -17.72 7.56
N GLU A 60 9.75 -18.03 8.29
CA GLU A 60 8.48 -17.30 8.21
C GLU A 60 8.64 -15.83 8.66
N GLU A 61 9.55 -15.61 9.62
CA GLU A 61 9.87 -14.33 10.23
C GLU A 61 10.60 -13.36 9.27
N ALA A 62 11.03 -13.85 8.09
CA ALA A 62 11.60 -13.00 7.05
C ALA A 62 10.56 -12.02 6.45
N VAL A 63 9.27 -12.35 6.54
CA VAL A 63 8.20 -11.45 6.08
C VAL A 63 7.57 -10.75 7.28
N TYR A 64 7.92 -9.48 7.43
CA TYR A 64 7.39 -8.63 8.50
C TYR A 64 5.95 -8.16 8.22
N GLN A 65 5.09 -8.12 9.25
CA GLN A 65 3.75 -7.52 9.22
C GLN A 65 2.86 -8.05 8.09
N LYS A 66 2.58 -9.36 8.11
CA LYS A 66 1.66 -10.00 7.14
C LYS A 66 0.24 -9.49 7.40
N PRO A 67 -0.49 -9.02 6.36
CA PRO A 67 -1.81 -8.41 6.57
C PRO A 67 -2.82 -9.45 7.07
N SER A 68 -3.36 -9.23 8.27
CA SER A 68 -4.50 -9.96 8.83
C SER A 68 -5.74 -9.08 8.84
N ILE A 69 -6.95 -9.65 8.88
CA ILE A 69 -8.17 -8.83 8.90
C ILE A 69 -8.30 -7.98 10.16
N GLU A 70 -7.85 -8.48 11.31
CA GLU A 70 -7.85 -7.67 12.53
C GLU A 70 -7.02 -6.39 12.39
N MET A 71 -5.90 -6.46 11.66
CA MET A 71 -5.10 -5.29 11.31
C MET A 71 -5.87 -4.33 10.38
N LEU A 72 -6.68 -4.84 9.45
CA LEU A 72 -7.51 -4.00 8.55
C LEU A 72 -8.59 -3.22 9.30
N LYS A 73 -9.11 -3.76 10.42
CA LYS A 73 -10.17 -3.12 11.22
C LYS A 73 -9.65 -2.03 12.18
N LYS A 74 -8.40 -2.14 12.65
CA LYS A 74 -7.90 -1.34 13.79
C LYS A 74 -6.67 -0.48 13.48
N ASP A 75 -5.86 -0.86 12.50
CA ASP A 75 -4.57 -0.23 12.25
C ASP A 75 -4.51 0.50 10.90
N ILE A 76 -3.70 1.55 10.89
CA ILE A 76 -3.25 2.21 9.66
C ILE A 76 -2.45 1.18 8.86
N ILE A 77 -2.98 0.76 7.71
CA ILE A 77 -2.20 -0.01 6.75
C ILE A 77 -1.14 0.92 6.20
N MET A 78 0.11 0.66 6.59
CA MET A 78 1.25 1.36 6.04
C MET A 78 1.33 1.10 4.52
N ARG A 79 1.74 2.12 3.76
CA ARG A 79 1.88 2.04 2.30
C ARG A 79 2.78 0.89 1.83
N ASN A 80 3.67 0.38 2.69
CA ASN A 80 4.58 -0.74 2.40
C ASN A 80 3.91 -2.10 2.20
N ARG A 81 2.69 -2.32 2.69
CA ARG A 81 2.02 -3.63 2.66
C ARG A 81 0.75 -3.66 1.81
N THR A 82 0.51 -2.63 1.01
CA THR A 82 -0.58 -2.61 0.02
C THR A 82 -0.46 -3.75 -0.98
N GLN A 83 0.77 -4.14 -1.34
CA GLN A 83 1.03 -5.24 -2.27
C GLN A 83 0.64 -6.61 -1.69
N LEU A 84 1.07 -6.91 -0.45
CA LEU A 84 0.67 -8.15 0.23
C LEU A 84 -0.83 -8.20 0.45
N LEU A 85 -1.46 -7.05 0.75
CA LEU A 85 -2.91 -6.98 0.88
C LEU A 85 -3.60 -7.30 -0.44
N HIS A 86 -3.11 -6.76 -1.55
CA HIS A 86 -3.67 -7.00 -2.88
C HIS A 86 -3.58 -8.49 -3.27
N VAL A 87 -2.42 -9.11 -3.06
CA VAL A 87 -2.20 -10.56 -3.29
C VAL A 87 -3.20 -11.40 -2.49
N ARG A 88 -3.34 -11.09 -1.20
CA ARG A 88 -4.33 -11.73 -0.32
C ARG A 88 -5.75 -11.55 -0.83
N ASN A 89 -6.13 -10.34 -1.23
CA ASN A 89 -7.48 -10.06 -1.73
C ASN A 89 -7.76 -10.86 -3.01
N ILE A 90 -6.80 -11.01 -3.92
CA ILE A 90 -7.00 -11.82 -5.14
C ILE A 90 -7.13 -13.31 -4.82
N ALA A 91 -6.32 -13.87 -3.90
CA ALA A 91 -6.50 -15.26 -3.47
C ALA A 91 -7.90 -15.49 -2.88
N HIS A 92 -8.35 -14.56 -2.03
CA HIS A 92 -9.68 -14.62 -1.43
C HIS A 92 -10.81 -14.46 -2.47
N ARG A 93 -10.66 -13.53 -3.43
CA ARG A 93 -11.57 -13.36 -4.58
C ARG A 93 -11.73 -14.68 -5.32
N ASN A 94 -10.63 -15.31 -5.71
CA ASN A 94 -10.66 -16.54 -6.50
C ASN A 94 -11.32 -17.68 -5.72
N ALA A 95 -11.01 -17.81 -4.43
CA ALA A 95 -11.69 -18.78 -3.57
C ALA A 95 -13.20 -18.56 -3.49
N LEU A 96 -13.63 -17.31 -3.31
CA LEU A 96 -15.04 -16.93 -3.23
C LEU A 96 -15.78 -17.18 -4.55
N LEU A 97 -15.14 -16.82 -5.67
CA LEU A 97 -15.67 -17.04 -7.03
C LEU A 97 -15.97 -18.50 -7.30
N TYR A 98 -14.97 -19.38 -7.16
CA TYR A 98 -15.16 -20.79 -7.49
C TYR A 98 -16.10 -21.48 -6.52
N SER A 99 -16.11 -21.09 -5.24
CA SER A 99 -17.09 -21.61 -4.28
C SER A 99 -18.52 -21.24 -4.69
N TYR A 100 -18.74 -20.01 -5.17
CA TYR A 100 -20.04 -19.57 -5.70
C TYR A 100 -20.42 -20.32 -6.98
N LEU A 101 -19.54 -20.35 -7.99
CA LEU A 101 -19.83 -20.96 -9.29
C LEU A 101 -20.14 -22.44 -9.15
N PHE A 102 -19.33 -23.17 -8.39
CA PHE A 102 -19.52 -24.61 -8.21
C PHE A 102 -20.83 -24.93 -7.48
N GLN A 103 -21.25 -24.14 -6.50
CA GLN A 103 -22.50 -24.40 -5.78
C GLN A 103 -23.75 -23.91 -6.54
N ARG A 104 -23.62 -22.89 -7.39
CA ARG A 104 -24.76 -22.24 -8.08
C ARG A 104 -25.09 -22.84 -9.44
N LEU A 105 -24.07 -23.21 -10.21
CA LEU A 105 -24.21 -23.69 -11.59
C LEU A 105 -24.45 -25.19 -11.62
N PHE A 106 -25.26 -25.62 -12.60
CA PHE A 106 -25.38 -27.03 -12.93
C PHE A 106 -24.20 -27.48 -13.79
N ASP A 107 -23.91 -28.78 -13.77
CA ASP A 107 -22.71 -29.41 -14.35
C ASP A 107 -22.33 -28.95 -15.78
N PHE A 108 -23.31 -28.64 -16.65
CA PHE A 108 -23.05 -28.23 -18.04
C PHE A 108 -22.89 -26.71 -18.23
N GLU A 109 -23.26 -25.91 -17.24
CA GLU A 109 -23.14 -24.45 -17.22
C GLU A 109 -21.88 -23.99 -16.49
N GLU A 110 -21.20 -24.90 -15.80
CA GLU A 110 -19.94 -24.67 -15.11
C GLU A 110 -18.86 -24.09 -16.05
N PRO A 111 -17.91 -23.30 -15.52
CA PRO A 111 -16.81 -22.75 -16.31
C PRO A 111 -15.96 -23.87 -16.92
N GLY A 112 -15.79 -23.86 -18.23
CA GLY A 112 -14.95 -24.84 -18.91
C GLY A 112 -13.45 -24.62 -18.64
N LEU A 113 -12.62 -25.46 -19.27
CA LEU A 113 -11.18 -25.40 -19.07
C LEU A 113 -10.60 -24.05 -19.49
N THR A 114 -11.03 -23.50 -20.63
CA THR A 114 -10.47 -22.26 -21.18
C THR A 114 -10.84 -21.08 -20.30
N TYR A 115 -12.04 -21.05 -19.73
CA TYR A 115 -12.42 -20.07 -18.71
C TYR A 115 -11.44 -20.09 -17.53
N ILE A 116 -11.20 -21.26 -16.93
CA ILE A 116 -10.29 -21.40 -15.79
C ILE A 116 -8.87 -20.97 -16.15
N LEU A 117 -8.42 -21.31 -17.37
CA LEU A 117 -7.10 -20.95 -17.83
C LEU A 117 -6.95 -19.42 -17.96
N LEU A 118 -7.83 -18.80 -18.74
CA LEU A 118 -7.82 -17.37 -19.01
C LEU A 118 -8.08 -16.52 -17.76
N HIS A 119 -8.88 -17.01 -16.81
CA HIS A 119 -9.06 -16.35 -15.51
C HIS A 119 -7.75 -16.30 -14.71
N ASN A 120 -7.05 -17.42 -14.58
CA ASN A 120 -5.76 -17.46 -13.88
C ASN A 120 -4.68 -16.66 -14.61
N ALA A 121 -4.66 -16.69 -15.95
CA ALA A 121 -3.78 -15.83 -16.74
C ALA A 121 -4.12 -14.34 -16.51
N GLY A 122 -5.41 -14.00 -16.57
CA GLY A 122 -5.99 -12.69 -16.31
C GLY A 122 -5.74 -12.13 -14.90
N ASN A 123 -5.41 -12.99 -13.94
CA ASN A 123 -5.05 -12.61 -12.56
C ASN A 123 -3.52 -12.62 -12.29
N SER A 124 -2.71 -13.11 -13.24
CA SER A 124 -1.25 -13.17 -13.11
C SER A 124 -0.59 -11.83 -13.47
N ASP A 125 0.65 -11.62 -13.00
CA ASP A 125 1.49 -10.40 -12.99
C ASP A 125 1.27 -9.37 -14.10
N VAL A 126 1.01 -9.84 -15.31
CA VAL A 126 0.88 -9.05 -16.53
C VAL A 126 -0.36 -8.13 -16.50
N THR A 127 -1.38 -8.48 -15.74
CA THR A 127 -2.66 -7.77 -15.72
C THR A 127 -2.84 -6.83 -14.54
N ALA A 128 -2.06 -7.04 -13.48
CA ALA A 128 -2.13 -6.27 -12.25
C ALA A 128 -1.00 -5.24 -12.14
N GLY A 129 -0.06 -5.14 -13.09
CA GLY A 129 1.01 -4.12 -13.14
C GLY A 129 2.42 -4.70 -12.96
N SER A 130 3.43 -4.04 -13.53
CA SER A 130 4.81 -4.54 -13.51
C SER A 130 5.30 -4.77 -12.07
N SER A 131 5.71 -6.00 -11.77
CA SER A 131 6.46 -6.42 -10.59
C SER A 131 5.70 -6.67 -9.26
N MET A 132 4.40 -6.98 -9.27
CA MET A 132 3.66 -7.18 -8.00
C MET A 132 3.06 -8.57 -7.75
N ILE A 133 2.60 -9.32 -8.75
CA ILE A 133 1.99 -10.64 -8.54
C ILE A 133 2.66 -11.65 -9.44
N ASN A 134 3.59 -12.47 -8.96
CA ASN A 134 4.36 -13.34 -9.84
C ASN A 134 3.50 -14.40 -10.57
N GLY A 135 2.45 -14.92 -9.91
CA GLY A 135 1.58 -15.96 -10.47
C GLY A 135 0.26 -16.14 -9.73
N SER A 136 -0.67 -16.84 -10.37
CA SER A 136 -1.94 -17.24 -9.76
C SER A 136 -2.36 -18.62 -10.24
N GLY A 137 -2.99 -19.41 -9.37
CA GLY A 137 -3.48 -20.72 -9.75
C GLY A 137 -4.48 -21.29 -8.77
N ILE A 138 -5.11 -22.38 -9.21
CA ILE A 138 -6.09 -23.14 -8.43
C ILE A 138 -5.59 -24.57 -8.39
N TYR A 139 -5.58 -25.16 -7.20
CA TYR A 139 -5.09 -26.52 -7.02
C TYR A 139 -6.17 -27.38 -6.37
N PHE A 140 -6.60 -28.41 -7.07
CA PHE A 140 -7.58 -29.37 -6.57
C PHE A 140 -6.90 -30.49 -5.80
N ASP A 141 -7.58 -31.01 -4.78
CA ASP A 141 -7.17 -32.22 -4.08
C ASP A 141 -7.34 -33.47 -4.95
N GLN A 142 -6.70 -34.56 -4.55
CA GLN A 142 -6.63 -35.79 -5.32
C GLN A 142 -8.01 -36.41 -5.55
N ASP A 143 -8.32 -36.72 -6.81
CA ASP A 143 -9.58 -37.33 -7.25
C ASP A 143 -10.84 -36.53 -6.83
N LYS A 144 -10.74 -35.19 -6.77
CA LYS A 144 -11.84 -34.30 -6.33
C LYS A 144 -12.50 -33.45 -7.42
N TYR A 145 -11.84 -33.20 -8.53
CA TYR A 145 -12.40 -32.35 -9.59
C TYR A 145 -13.17 -33.19 -10.62
N TYR A 146 -14.38 -32.75 -10.97
CA TYR A 146 -15.23 -33.33 -12.00
C TYR A 146 -15.10 -32.48 -13.29
N PRO A 147 -14.38 -32.94 -14.32
CA PRO A 147 -14.25 -32.18 -15.57
C PRO A 147 -15.44 -32.46 -16.50
N HIS A 148 -16.35 -31.50 -16.63
CA HIS A 148 -17.46 -31.53 -17.59
C HIS A 148 -17.01 -31.20 -19.03
N TRP A 149 -15.88 -30.53 -19.18
CA TRP A 149 -15.31 -30.14 -20.48
C TRP A 149 -14.67 -31.30 -21.27
N TYR A 150 -14.63 -32.53 -20.73
CA TYR A 150 -14.26 -33.73 -21.50
C TYR A 150 -15.47 -34.37 -22.17
N LYS A 151 -15.31 -34.82 -23.42
CA LYS A 151 -16.36 -35.57 -24.13
C LYS A 151 -16.56 -36.94 -23.45
N ASN A 152 -17.81 -37.30 -23.14
CA ASN A 152 -18.21 -38.59 -22.54
C ASN A 152 -17.56 -38.92 -21.17
N PHE A 153 -17.04 -37.91 -20.44
CA PHE A 153 -16.43 -38.08 -19.12
C PHE A 153 -17.31 -37.47 -18.02
N PHE A 154 -18.56 -37.92 -17.94
CA PHE A 154 -19.50 -37.45 -16.92
C PHE A 154 -19.37 -38.30 -15.64
N ASN A 155 -19.45 -37.69 -14.45
CA ASN A 155 -19.41 -38.35 -13.14
C ASN A 155 -18.13 -39.16 -12.83
N LYS A 156 -16.99 -38.72 -13.38
CA LYS A 156 -15.67 -39.25 -13.03
C LYS A 156 -14.78 -38.10 -12.60
N THR A 157 -13.92 -38.35 -11.63
CA THR A 157 -12.92 -37.38 -11.22
C THR A 157 -11.59 -37.63 -11.92
N ILE A 158 -10.79 -36.58 -12.07
CA ILE A 158 -9.40 -36.67 -12.53
C ILE A 158 -8.43 -36.66 -11.34
N PRO A 159 -7.27 -37.32 -11.46
CA PRO A 159 -6.39 -37.57 -10.32
C PRO A 159 -5.84 -36.28 -9.69
N LEU A 160 -5.23 -35.41 -10.49
CA LEU A 160 -4.77 -34.09 -10.07
C LEU A 160 -5.09 -33.08 -11.15
N PHE A 161 -5.47 -31.89 -10.74
CA PHE A 161 -5.77 -30.76 -11.61
C PHE A 161 -5.34 -29.48 -10.91
N GLY A 162 -4.39 -28.78 -11.52
CA GLY A 162 -3.79 -27.60 -10.91
C GLY A 162 -3.35 -26.59 -11.97
N PRO A 163 -4.27 -25.87 -12.62
CA PRO A 163 -3.90 -24.81 -13.56
C PRO A 163 -3.21 -23.67 -12.81
N TYR A 164 -1.97 -23.37 -13.20
CA TYR A 164 -1.16 -22.31 -12.62
C TYR A 164 -0.55 -21.46 -13.73
N ALA A 165 -0.76 -20.16 -13.63
CA ALA A 165 -0.26 -19.16 -14.57
C ALA A 165 0.76 -18.25 -13.88
N TRP A 166 1.88 -17.98 -14.55
CA TRP A 166 2.91 -17.07 -14.06
C TRP A 166 3.52 -16.25 -15.20
N ARG A 167 4.20 -15.16 -14.86
CA ARG A 167 4.96 -14.39 -15.84
C ARG A 167 6.21 -15.16 -16.26
N ALA A 168 6.27 -15.52 -17.53
CA ALA A 168 7.45 -16.13 -18.14
C ALA A 168 8.39 -15.05 -18.68
N ASP A 169 9.66 -15.40 -18.81
CA ASP A 169 10.67 -14.60 -19.50
C ASP A 169 10.70 -15.00 -20.99
N ASP A 170 10.60 -14.00 -21.86
CA ASP A 170 10.54 -14.15 -23.32
C ASP A 170 11.83 -13.73 -24.04
N PHE A 171 12.91 -13.44 -23.30
CA PHE A 171 14.15 -12.94 -23.88
C PHE A 171 14.73 -13.85 -24.98
N TYR A 172 14.58 -15.17 -24.85
CA TYR A 172 15.08 -16.16 -25.82
C TYR A 172 13.97 -16.79 -26.67
N ASP A 173 12.77 -16.20 -26.68
CA ASP A 173 11.68 -16.73 -27.51
C ASP A 173 11.91 -16.43 -28.98
N ALA A 174 11.64 -17.42 -29.84
CA ALA A 174 11.75 -17.27 -31.29
C ALA A 174 10.85 -16.15 -31.86
N PHE A 175 9.79 -15.78 -31.13
CA PHE A 175 8.85 -14.73 -31.50
C PHE A 175 9.31 -13.33 -31.04
N ASN A 176 10.20 -13.25 -30.06
CA ASN A 176 10.80 -12.02 -29.58
C ASN A 176 12.10 -11.73 -30.34
N TRP A 177 11.96 -11.32 -31.59
CA TRP A 177 13.10 -11.04 -32.48
C TRP A 177 14.05 -9.94 -31.96
N LYS A 178 13.59 -9.08 -31.05
CA LYS A 178 14.43 -8.04 -30.43
C LYS A 178 15.31 -8.58 -29.31
N ASN A 179 15.00 -9.77 -28.78
CA ASN A 179 15.62 -10.31 -27.57
C ASN A 179 15.67 -9.23 -26.46
N GLU A 180 14.54 -8.56 -26.23
CA GLU A 180 14.39 -7.58 -25.15
C GLU A 180 13.40 -8.13 -24.13
N TRP A 181 13.58 -7.80 -22.85
CA TRP A 181 12.71 -8.31 -21.78
C TRP A 181 11.37 -7.56 -21.87
N THR A 182 10.30 -8.20 -22.32
CA THR A 182 9.01 -7.48 -22.52
C THR A 182 8.11 -7.50 -21.28
N ASN A 183 8.27 -8.48 -20.39
CA ASN A 183 7.39 -8.72 -19.24
C ASN A 183 5.89 -8.94 -19.59
N HIS A 184 5.57 -9.22 -20.85
CA HIS A 184 4.19 -9.35 -21.35
C HIS A 184 3.78 -10.79 -21.68
N THR A 185 4.61 -11.76 -21.30
CA THR A 185 4.39 -13.17 -21.61
C THR A 185 3.94 -13.95 -20.38
N ILE A 186 2.80 -14.60 -20.51
CA ILE A 186 2.21 -15.45 -19.48
C ILE A 186 2.35 -16.89 -19.93
N GLN A 187 2.90 -17.74 -19.06
CA GLN A 187 2.92 -19.17 -19.25
C GLN A 187 2.01 -19.83 -18.24
N GLN A 188 1.28 -20.83 -18.70
CA GLN A 188 0.33 -21.56 -17.89
C GLN A 188 0.40 -23.04 -18.14
N GLU A 189 0.39 -23.82 -17.06
CA GLU A 189 0.50 -25.27 -17.10
C GLU A 189 -0.46 -25.91 -16.09
N ASP A 190 -0.98 -27.11 -16.42
CA ASP A 190 -1.61 -28.00 -15.44
C ASP A 190 -0.52 -28.74 -14.65
N ILE A 191 -0.22 -28.26 -13.45
CA ILE A 191 0.79 -28.85 -12.55
C ILE A 191 0.41 -30.27 -12.12
N GLY A 192 -0.88 -30.63 -12.21
CA GLY A 192 -1.36 -31.99 -11.97
C GLY A 192 -1.02 -33.00 -13.07
N ALA A 193 -0.47 -32.56 -14.20
CA ALA A 193 -0.12 -33.40 -15.34
C ALA A 193 1.40 -33.57 -15.53
N ALA A 194 1.78 -34.54 -16.36
CA ALA A 194 3.15 -34.85 -16.80
C ALA A 194 4.13 -35.38 -15.75
N GLY A 195 3.68 -36.25 -14.83
CA GLY A 195 4.52 -37.19 -14.04
C GLY A 195 5.57 -36.60 -13.08
N ASN A 196 5.91 -35.32 -13.18
CA ASN A 196 7.07 -34.74 -12.51
C ASN A 196 6.75 -33.89 -11.28
N HIS A 197 5.48 -33.59 -10.97
CA HIS A 197 5.15 -32.74 -9.83
C HIS A 197 3.85 -33.15 -9.13
N GLN A 198 3.84 -34.31 -8.46
CA GLN A 198 2.76 -34.67 -7.55
C GLN A 198 2.76 -33.69 -6.35
N TYR A 199 2.03 -32.59 -6.45
CA TYR A 199 1.99 -31.52 -5.45
C TYR A 199 1.34 -31.92 -4.12
N THR A 200 0.66 -33.07 -4.09
CA THR A 200 0.13 -33.68 -2.86
C THR A 200 1.21 -34.38 -2.04
N SER A 201 2.34 -34.75 -2.66
CA SER A 201 3.44 -35.43 -1.97
C SER A 201 4.12 -34.47 -1.00
N ARG A 202 4.38 -34.92 0.23
CA ARG A 202 5.16 -34.18 1.24
C ARG A 202 6.57 -33.83 0.78
N TYR A 203 7.12 -34.59 -0.17
CA TYR A 203 8.45 -34.39 -0.72
C TYR A 203 8.50 -33.33 -1.83
N ASN A 204 7.36 -32.82 -2.29
CA ASN A 204 7.33 -31.76 -3.28
C ASN A 204 7.73 -30.43 -2.62
N LEU A 205 8.78 -29.81 -3.17
CA LEU A 205 9.49 -28.65 -2.63
C LEU A 205 8.59 -27.43 -2.41
N ALA A 206 7.50 -27.33 -3.16
CA ALA A 206 6.61 -26.17 -3.18
C ALA A 206 5.26 -26.38 -2.46
N ASN A 207 5.03 -27.49 -1.76
CA ASN A 207 3.67 -27.92 -1.34
C ASN A 207 3.10 -27.26 -0.07
N GLU A 208 3.78 -26.29 0.55
CA GLU A 208 3.32 -25.79 1.86
C GLU A 208 1.88 -25.27 1.78
N TRP A 209 1.52 -24.61 0.67
CA TRP A 209 0.17 -24.14 0.39
C TRP A 209 -0.89 -25.26 0.39
N TYR A 210 -0.54 -26.47 -0.08
CA TYR A 210 -1.46 -27.61 -0.11
C TYR A 210 -1.83 -28.01 1.32
N SER A 211 -0.81 -28.20 2.17
CA SER A 211 -0.99 -28.66 3.56
C SER A 211 -1.71 -27.69 4.49
N LYS A 212 -1.93 -26.43 4.08
CA LYS A 212 -2.65 -25.43 4.89
C LYS A 212 -4.15 -25.72 5.00
N TRP A 213 -4.76 -26.22 3.92
CA TRP A 213 -6.21 -26.45 3.84
C TRP A 213 -6.57 -27.87 3.35
N LEU A 214 -5.66 -28.55 2.67
CA LEU A 214 -5.87 -29.86 2.05
C LEU A 214 -4.88 -30.90 2.61
N PRO A 215 -5.27 -32.19 2.71
CA PRO A 215 -6.62 -32.71 2.48
C PRO A 215 -7.59 -32.32 3.61
N ASP A 216 -8.87 -32.17 3.28
CA ASP A 216 -9.92 -31.85 4.26
C ASP A 216 -10.07 -33.01 5.27
N PRO A 217 -9.84 -32.78 6.59
CA PRO A 217 -9.92 -33.83 7.59
C PRO A 217 -11.32 -34.48 7.62
N LYS A 218 -11.38 -35.80 7.74
CA LYS A 218 -12.62 -36.60 7.61
C LYS A 218 -13.52 -36.59 8.86
N GLU A 219 -13.21 -35.86 9.91
CA GLU A 219 -13.86 -36.04 11.23
C GLU A 219 -14.93 -34.98 11.52
N ASP A 220 -16.21 -35.41 11.50
CA ASP A 220 -17.44 -34.87 12.13
C ASP A 220 -17.84 -33.39 12.00
N ASP A 221 -16.94 -32.51 11.58
CA ASP A 221 -17.15 -31.06 11.51
C ASP A 221 -17.47 -30.63 10.08
N GLN A 222 -18.65 -31.04 9.59
CA GLN A 222 -19.11 -30.70 8.24
C GLN A 222 -19.19 -29.19 8.00
N GLU A 223 -19.33 -28.38 9.05
CA GLU A 223 -19.57 -26.92 8.97
C GLU A 223 -18.51 -26.05 9.67
N LYS A 224 -17.61 -26.60 10.51
CA LYS A 224 -16.66 -25.74 11.24
C LYS A 224 -15.62 -25.15 10.29
N GLY A 225 -15.44 -23.84 10.35
CA GLY A 225 -14.50 -23.08 9.53
C GLY A 225 -14.98 -22.77 8.10
N LYS A 226 -16.27 -23.04 7.79
CA LYS A 226 -16.90 -22.70 6.51
C LYS A 226 -17.97 -21.65 6.79
N ALA A 227 -17.93 -20.54 6.06
CA ALA A 227 -18.81 -19.42 6.34
C ALA A 227 -19.93 -19.33 5.30
N LEU A 228 -21.14 -19.02 5.76
CA LEU A 228 -22.31 -18.91 4.90
C LEU A 228 -22.43 -17.47 4.37
N HIS A 229 -22.33 -17.32 3.05
CA HIS A 229 -22.52 -16.05 2.37
C HIS A 229 -23.93 -15.94 1.83
N THR A 230 -24.55 -14.78 2.03
CA THR A 230 -25.89 -14.47 1.53
C THR A 230 -25.81 -13.39 0.45
N VAL A 231 -26.52 -13.61 -0.65
CA VAL A 231 -26.53 -12.71 -1.81
C VAL A 231 -27.97 -12.37 -2.16
N GLN A 232 -28.29 -11.09 -2.18
CA GLN A 232 -29.54 -10.57 -2.71
C GLN A 232 -29.34 -10.20 -4.17
N LEU A 233 -30.01 -10.90 -5.08
CA LEU A 233 -29.93 -10.69 -6.51
C LEU A 233 -31.18 -9.95 -7.01
N LEU A 234 -30.96 -8.81 -7.66
CA LEU A 234 -31.99 -7.95 -8.23
C LEU A 234 -31.73 -7.80 -9.74
N LEU A 235 -32.38 -8.64 -10.53
CA LEU A 235 -32.27 -8.60 -11.99
C LEU A 235 -33.20 -7.54 -12.61
N ALA A 236 -32.90 -7.15 -13.85
CA ALA A 236 -33.75 -6.27 -14.63
C ALA A 236 -34.88 -7.07 -15.31
N GLU A 237 -36.14 -6.67 -15.09
CA GLU A 237 -37.30 -7.25 -15.81
C GLU A 237 -37.37 -6.68 -17.24
N ARG A 238 -37.10 -5.38 -17.36
CA ARG A 238 -36.99 -4.62 -18.61
C ARG A 238 -36.07 -3.43 -18.37
N MET A 239 -35.66 -2.75 -19.44
CA MET A 239 -34.87 -1.52 -19.32
C MET A 239 -35.55 -0.53 -18.36
N TYR A 240 -34.76 0.02 -17.44
CA TYR A 240 -35.19 0.99 -16.43
C TYR A 240 -36.24 0.48 -15.42
N LYS A 241 -36.43 -0.85 -15.31
CA LYS A 241 -37.27 -1.46 -14.28
C LYS A 241 -36.66 -2.76 -13.73
N LEU A 242 -36.36 -2.77 -12.43
CA LEU A 242 -35.99 -3.96 -11.67
C LEU A 242 -37.21 -4.83 -11.32
N TYR A 243 -36.96 -6.11 -11.02
CA TYR A 243 -37.96 -6.96 -10.38
C TYR A 243 -38.31 -6.46 -8.98
N ASP A 244 -39.58 -6.61 -8.60
CA ASP A 244 -40.08 -6.18 -7.28
C ASP A 244 -39.62 -7.11 -6.13
N VAL A 245 -39.21 -8.35 -6.46
CA VAL A 245 -38.77 -9.36 -5.49
C VAL A 245 -37.31 -9.73 -5.78
N ALA A 246 -36.45 -9.58 -4.77
CA ALA A 246 -35.06 -10.03 -4.82
C ALA A 246 -34.98 -11.56 -4.62
N GLU A 247 -34.18 -12.23 -5.43
CA GLU A 247 -33.80 -13.62 -5.18
C GLU A 247 -32.72 -13.63 -4.09
N THR A 248 -32.87 -14.47 -3.06
CA THR A 248 -31.83 -14.65 -2.03
C THR A 248 -31.11 -15.96 -2.29
N ILE A 249 -29.79 -15.89 -2.47
CA ILE A 249 -28.91 -17.02 -2.73
C ILE A 249 -28.00 -17.19 -1.52
N GLU A 250 -27.86 -18.43 -1.06
CA GLU A 250 -26.97 -18.78 0.04
C GLU A 250 -25.93 -19.79 -0.46
N PHE A 251 -24.66 -19.56 -0.15
CA PHE A 251 -23.57 -20.47 -0.53
C PHE A 251 -22.47 -20.45 0.53
N PHE A 252 -21.72 -21.55 0.62
CA PHE A 252 -20.60 -21.67 1.54
C PHE A 252 -19.32 -21.15 0.88
N GLY A 253 -18.60 -20.29 1.59
CA GLY A 253 -17.36 -19.70 1.13
C GLY A 253 -16.25 -19.80 2.18
N PRO A 254 -15.07 -19.25 1.86
CA PRO A 254 -13.91 -19.27 2.73
C PRO A 254 -14.23 -18.76 4.15
N PRO A 255 -13.45 -19.19 5.17
CA PRO A 255 -13.71 -18.89 6.57
C PRO A 255 -13.93 -17.40 6.85
N HIS A 256 -14.68 -17.10 7.91
CA HIS A 256 -14.94 -15.72 8.29
C HIS A 256 -13.63 -15.05 8.75
N PRO A 257 -13.46 -13.75 8.49
CA PRO A 257 -12.30 -13.02 8.97
C PRO A 257 -12.03 -12.99 10.47
N GLU A 258 -13.05 -13.26 11.28
CA GLU A 258 -12.94 -13.35 12.75
C GLU A 258 -12.63 -14.77 13.23
N ASP A 259 -12.65 -15.76 12.32
CA ASP A 259 -12.25 -17.11 12.68
C ASP A 259 -10.75 -17.12 13.02
N PRO A 260 -10.31 -17.94 14.00
CA PRO A 260 -8.91 -17.95 14.45
C PRO A 260 -7.87 -18.19 13.35
N GLN A 261 -8.25 -18.91 12.29
CA GLN A 261 -7.41 -19.18 11.13
C GLN A 261 -7.46 -18.04 10.09
N GLY A 262 -8.58 -17.32 10.03
CA GLY A 262 -8.92 -16.37 8.97
C GLY A 262 -9.16 -17.02 7.61
N PRO A 263 -9.67 -16.26 6.62
CA PRO A 263 -9.97 -16.73 5.26
C PRO A 263 -8.71 -17.05 4.44
N THR A 264 -7.56 -16.47 4.78
CA THR A 264 -6.36 -16.56 3.95
C THR A 264 -5.14 -16.79 4.82
N LEU A 265 -4.40 -17.84 4.49
CA LEU A 265 -3.14 -18.20 5.13
C LEU A 265 -1.97 -17.86 4.22
N TRP A 266 -0.82 -17.60 4.82
CA TRP A 266 0.43 -17.31 4.11
C TRP A 266 1.36 -18.52 4.17
N THR A 267 2.07 -18.79 3.08
CA THR A 267 3.20 -19.73 3.07
C THR A 267 4.47 -19.08 3.61
N ARG A 268 5.46 -19.89 3.98
CA ARG A 268 6.84 -19.40 4.09
C ARG A 268 7.40 -19.06 2.71
N PRO A 269 8.30 -18.08 2.58
CA PRO A 269 8.90 -17.79 1.28
C PRO A 269 9.70 -18.99 0.77
N TYR A 270 9.51 -19.37 -0.47
CA TYR A 270 10.17 -20.53 -1.08
C TYR A 270 10.60 -20.23 -2.52
N PHE A 271 11.54 -21.02 -3.03
CA PHE A 271 12.00 -20.90 -4.42
C PHE A 271 11.17 -21.82 -5.34
N ASP A 272 10.50 -21.24 -6.33
CA ASP A 272 9.67 -21.98 -7.28
C ASP A 272 10.52 -22.56 -8.43
N CYS A 273 11.09 -23.73 -8.17
CA CYS A 273 12.00 -24.45 -9.06
C CYS A 273 11.27 -25.02 -10.28
N GLY A 274 11.80 -24.76 -11.49
CA GLY A 274 11.29 -25.34 -12.73
C GLY A 274 10.11 -24.60 -13.38
N ARG A 275 9.59 -23.55 -12.73
CA ARG A 275 8.51 -22.70 -13.25
C ARG A 275 8.94 -21.24 -13.33
N SER A 276 8.54 -20.41 -12.35
CA SER A 276 8.91 -19.00 -12.33
C SER A 276 10.39 -18.77 -11.99
N ASN A 277 11.04 -19.74 -11.32
CA ASN A 277 12.46 -19.70 -10.93
C ASN A 277 12.83 -18.46 -10.10
N LYS A 278 11.91 -18.04 -9.24
CA LYS A 278 12.06 -16.90 -8.33
C LYS A 278 11.73 -17.31 -6.90
N TRP A 279 12.21 -16.51 -5.96
CA TRP A 279 11.76 -16.57 -4.57
C TRP A 279 10.38 -15.92 -4.47
N ILE A 280 9.40 -16.68 -4.00
CA ILE A 280 8.01 -16.24 -3.91
C ILE A 280 7.44 -16.48 -2.52
N ILE A 281 6.42 -15.71 -2.19
CA ILE A 281 5.51 -15.99 -1.08
C ILE A 281 4.09 -16.05 -1.61
N SER A 282 3.30 -16.97 -1.07
CA SER A 282 1.97 -17.29 -1.56
C SER A 282 0.89 -17.00 -0.52
N ALA A 283 -0.21 -16.39 -0.95
CA ALA A 283 -1.45 -16.32 -0.18
C ALA A 283 -2.38 -17.47 -0.61
N VAL A 284 -3.02 -18.13 0.35
CA VAL A 284 -3.78 -19.37 0.13
C VAL A 284 -5.16 -19.27 0.78
N SER A 285 -6.20 -19.46 -0.02
CA SER A 285 -7.60 -19.46 0.42
C SER A 285 -8.32 -20.73 -0.04
N PRO A 286 -9.17 -21.37 0.79
CA PRO A 286 -9.84 -22.63 0.44
C PRO A 286 -11.06 -22.38 -0.46
N ILE A 287 -11.31 -23.31 -1.38
CA ILE A 287 -12.50 -23.38 -2.23
C ILE A 287 -13.40 -24.49 -1.69
N ILE A 288 -14.65 -24.14 -1.44
CA ILE A 288 -15.64 -25.03 -0.83
C ILE A 288 -16.69 -25.41 -1.85
N ASP A 289 -17.00 -26.71 -1.89
CA ASP A 289 -18.04 -27.25 -2.74
C ASP A 289 -18.67 -28.51 -2.12
N ILE A 290 -19.81 -28.91 -2.67
CA ILE A 290 -20.53 -30.12 -2.30
C ILE A 290 -19.81 -31.33 -2.88
N TYR A 291 -19.38 -32.25 -2.03
CA TYR A 291 -18.76 -33.49 -2.45
C TYR A 291 -19.34 -34.71 -1.73
N PRO A 292 -19.63 -35.81 -2.46
CA PRO A 292 -19.58 -35.97 -3.93
C PRO A 292 -20.83 -35.43 -4.66
N ARG A 293 -20.65 -34.71 -5.77
CA ARG A 293 -21.71 -33.97 -6.50
C ARG A 293 -22.78 -34.86 -7.14
N HIS A 294 -22.40 -35.70 -8.12
CA HIS A 294 -23.35 -36.50 -8.91
C HIS A 294 -23.69 -37.86 -8.26
N THR A 295 -24.03 -37.84 -6.97
CA THR A 295 -24.50 -39.04 -6.26
C THR A 295 -25.98 -38.96 -5.95
N ALA A 296 -26.70 -40.08 -6.11
CA ALA A 296 -28.12 -40.16 -5.77
C ALA A 296 -28.38 -40.10 -4.24
N TYR A 297 -27.33 -40.29 -3.44
CA TYR A 297 -27.39 -40.40 -2.00
C TYR A 297 -27.06 -39.06 -1.34
N ARG A 298 -28.07 -38.19 -1.21
CA ARG A 298 -27.91 -36.84 -0.63
C ARG A 298 -27.31 -36.82 0.78
N HIS A 299 -27.48 -37.87 1.57
CA HIS A 299 -26.91 -37.95 2.92
C HIS A 299 -25.39 -38.15 2.94
N PHE A 300 -24.76 -38.49 1.81
CA PHE A 300 -23.29 -38.50 1.68
C PHE A 300 -22.73 -37.18 1.16
N GLN A 301 -23.59 -36.28 0.65
CA GLN A 301 -23.18 -34.96 0.21
C GLN A 301 -22.83 -34.12 1.45
N SER A 302 -21.62 -33.57 1.44
CA SER A 302 -21.12 -32.72 2.51
C SER A 302 -20.35 -31.56 1.88
N MET A 303 -20.42 -30.38 2.50
CA MET A 303 -19.56 -29.26 2.12
C MET A 303 -18.12 -29.62 2.49
N ARG A 304 -17.18 -29.52 1.54
CA ARG A 304 -15.77 -29.88 1.75
C ARG A 304 -14.84 -28.88 1.09
N ASN A 305 -13.63 -28.76 1.64
CA ASN A 305 -12.54 -28.04 0.98
C ASN A 305 -12.02 -28.93 -0.17
N LEU A 306 -12.35 -28.60 -1.41
CA LEU A 306 -11.95 -29.40 -2.59
C LEU A 306 -10.69 -28.88 -3.26
N ALA A 307 -10.46 -27.58 -3.16
CA ALA A 307 -9.34 -26.91 -3.81
C ALA A 307 -8.84 -25.73 -2.99
N VAL A 308 -7.70 -25.19 -3.39
CA VAL A 308 -7.14 -23.94 -2.86
C VAL A 308 -6.82 -22.98 -3.99
N ALA A 309 -7.19 -21.72 -3.81
CA ALA A 309 -6.75 -20.62 -4.64
C ALA A 309 -5.44 -20.05 -4.08
N VAL A 310 -4.43 -19.95 -4.94
CA VAL A 310 -3.08 -19.50 -4.58
C VAL A 310 -2.68 -18.32 -5.45
N THR A 311 -2.19 -17.27 -4.83
CA THR A 311 -1.60 -16.11 -5.52
C THR A 311 -0.21 -15.83 -4.96
N ASP A 312 0.74 -15.58 -5.86
CA ASP A 312 2.15 -15.46 -5.54
C ASP A 312 2.65 -14.03 -5.75
N ILE A 313 3.58 -13.60 -4.90
CA ILE A 313 4.33 -12.35 -5.05
C ILE A 313 5.82 -12.62 -4.92
N ASP A 314 6.61 -11.87 -5.70
CA ASP A 314 8.07 -11.93 -5.65
C ASP A 314 8.56 -11.44 -4.29
N PHE A 315 9.32 -12.29 -3.60
CA PHE A 315 9.88 -12.00 -2.29
C PHE A 315 10.86 -10.82 -2.32
N ILE A 316 11.62 -10.65 -3.40
CA ILE A 316 12.67 -9.62 -3.51
C ILE A 316 12.08 -8.21 -3.53
N MET A 317 10.82 -8.09 -3.93
CA MET A 317 10.10 -6.82 -3.97
C MET A 317 9.58 -6.38 -2.59
N LEU A 318 9.59 -7.29 -1.60
CA LEU A 318 9.09 -6.99 -0.26
C LEU A 318 10.09 -6.18 0.56
N ASP A 319 9.60 -5.09 1.15
CA ASP A 319 10.38 -4.29 2.09
C ASP A 319 10.71 -5.08 3.37
N ILE A 320 11.94 -4.89 3.87
CA ILE A 320 12.41 -5.36 5.17
C ILE A 320 12.28 -4.30 6.25
N ASN A 321 12.07 -4.72 7.50
CA ASN A 321 12.08 -3.82 8.65
C ASN A 321 13.32 -4.08 9.52
N GLN A 322 14.32 -3.21 9.43
CA GLN A 322 15.55 -3.32 10.22
C GLN A 322 15.42 -2.70 11.62
N CYS A 323 14.32 -1.97 11.88
CA CYS A 323 14.10 -1.27 13.13
C CYS A 323 13.69 -2.24 14.25
N SER A 324 14.32 -2.13 15.42
CA SER A 324 13.88 -2.86 16.60
C SER A 324 12.54 -2.32 17.06
N GLU A 325 11.54 -3.18 17.27
CA GLU A 325 10.27 -2.77 17.86
C GLU A 325 10.49 -2.41 19.34
N ILE A 326 10.74 -1.14 19.60
CA ILE A 326 10.75 -0.62 20.97
C ILE A 326 9.27 -0.49 21.38
N ASN A 327 8.73 -1.58 21.93
CA ASN A 327 7.48 -1.61 22.72
C ASN A 327 6.22 -1.05 22.02
N ARG A 328 5.77 -1.65 20.91
CA ARG A 328 4.33 -1.67 20.62
C ARG A 328 3.68 -2.76 21.47
N ILE A 329 3.38 -2.42 22.73
CA ILE A 329 2.42 -3.18 23.53
C ILE A 329 1.03 -2.84 22.97
N ASN A 330 0.72 -3.37 21.79
CA ASN A 330 -0.65 -3.66 21.38
C ASN A 330 -0.64 -5.15 21.03
N THR A 331 -0.94 -5.92 22.07
CA THR A 331 -1.44 -7.28 22.08
C THR A 331 -2.22 -7.62 20.80
N GLN A 332 -1.64 -8.48 19.94
CA GLN A 332 -2.30 -9.64 19.30
C GLN A 332 -1.47 -10.26 18.16
N SER A 333 -0.43 -9.61 17.65
CA SER A 333 0.49 -10.26 16.70
C SER A 333 1.84 -10.58 17.37
N ASN A 334 2.02 -11.83 17.77
CA ASN A 334 3.35 -12.41 18.06
C ASN A 334 4.16 -12.56 16.75
N GLN A 335 4.19 -11.56 15.88
CA GLN A 335 4.97 -11.60 14.64
C GLN A 335 6.39 -11.15 14.95
N LEU A 336 7.26 -12.13 15.13
CA LEU A 336 8.69 -11.92 15.28
C LEU A 336 9.26 -11.35 13.97
N ASN A 337 9.98 -10.24 14.06
CA ASN A 337 10.71 -9.66 12.94
C ASN A 337 12.15 -10.16 12.95
N LEU A 338 12.54 -10.97 11.95
CA LEU A 338 13.89 -11.53 11.86
C LEU A 338 14.99 -10.46 11.76
N PHE A 339 14.68 -9.33 11.12
CA PHE A 339 15.66 -8.28 10.82
C PHE A 339 15.69 -7.17 11.89
N ALA A 340 14.92 -7.30 12.96
CA ALA A 340 14.87 -6.32 14.03
C ALA A 340 16.25 -6.10 14.68
N GLY A 341 16.67 -4.83 14.77
CA GLY A 341 17.93 -4.45 15.42
C GLY A 341 19.17 -4.60 14.54
N THR A 342 19.02 -4.93 13.25
CA THR A 342 20.12 -4.91 12.28
C THR A 342 20.54 -3.50 11.88
N HIS A 343 19.71 -2.49 12.17
CA HIS A 343 20.01 -1.09 11.87
C HIS A 343 21.30 -0.60 12.53
N LYS A 344 21.98 0.35 11.88
CA LYS A 344 23.18 1.02 12.43
C LYS A 344 22.90 2.42 12.98
N CYS A 345 21.67 2.72 13.39
CA CYS A 345 21.35 4.00 14.03
C CYS A 345 22.15 4.21 15.34
N LYS A 346 22.60 5.45 15.58
CA LYS A 346 23.32 5.89 16.78
C LYS A 346 22.37 5.97 17.99
N PRO A 347 22.85 5.92 19.24
CA PRO A 347 22.01 6.02 20.43
C PRO A 347 21.27 7.36 20.56
N THR A 348 21.77 8.44 19.94
CA THR A 348 21.09 9.74 19.86
C THR A 348 19.96 9.78 18.84
N THR A 349 19.81 8.72 18.04
CA THR A 349 18.82 8.59 16.97
C THR A 349 17.85 7.44 17.23
N ARG A 350 16.67 7.48 16.60
CA ARG A 350 15.65 6.44 16.57
C ARG A 350 15.47 5.96 15.13
N CYS A 351 15.21 4.67 14.94
CA CYS A 351 15.03 4.06 13.62
C CYS A 351 13.58 4.14 13.15
N GLU A 352 13.36 4.50 11.89
CA GLU A 352 12.10 4.33 11.16
C GLU A 352 12.35 3.58 9.84
N PRO A 353 11.51 2.59 9.47
CA PRO A 353 11.66 1.87 8.20
C PRO A 353 11.31 2.77 7.00
N LEU A 354 11.97 2.53 5.87
CA LEU A 354 11.61 3.10 4.57
C LEU A 354 10.69 2.13 3.82
N PHE A 355 9.84 2.68 2.95
CA PHE A 355 8.84 1.93 2.20
C PHE A 355 9.13 2.03 0.69
N GLY A 356 8.90 0.94 -0.05
CA GLY A 356 9.20 0.84 -1.49
C GLY A 356 10.70 0.72 -1.79
N PHE A 357 11.50 0.27 -0.83
CA PHE A 357 12.95 0.09 -0.97
C PHE A 357 13.32 -1.31 -1.49
N GLY A 358 12.42 -2.28 -1.32
CA GLY A 358 12.60 -3.69 -1.65
C GLY A 358 13.47 -4.44 -0.63
N PHE A 359 13.78 -5.70 -0.94
CA PHE A 359 14.61 -6.56 -0.09
C PHE A 359 16.09 -6.16 -0.19
N ARG A 360 16.48 -5.05 0.46
CA ARG A 360 17.84 -4.50 0.42
C ARG A 360 18.23 -3.88 1.76
N ARG A 361 19.51 -4.02 2.14
CA ARG A 361 20.07 -3.36 3.33
C ARG A 361 20.01 -1.84 3.21
N GLY A 362 19.73 -1.17 4.32
CA GLY A 362 19.62 0.29 4.40
C GLY A 362 18.20 0.83 4.16
N GLY A 363 17.20 -0.05 4.18
CA GLY A 363 15.76 0.28 4.09
C GLY A 363 15.20 0.93 5.35
N TYR A 364 15.95 1.84 5.98
CA TYR A 364 15.54 2.58 7.16
C TYR A 364 16.12 4.00 7.12
N GLN A 365 15.62 4.85 8.00
CA GLN A 365 16.13 6.18 8.27
C GLN A 365 16.27 6.38 9.78
N CYS A 366 17.31 7.09 10.22
CA CYS A 366 17.53 7.42 11.61
C CYS A 366 17.09 8.86 11.87
N LEU A 367 16.01 9.01 12.64
CA LEU A 367 15.57 10.32 13.15
C LEU A 367 16.27 10.68 14.44
N CYS A 368 16.44 11.95 14.78
CA CYS A 368 16.87 12.31 16.14
C CYS A 368 15.81 11.91 17.19
N GLN A 369 16.26 11.45 18.35
CA GLN A 369 15.37 11.19 19.48
C GLN A 369 14.81 12.50 20.08
N PRO A 370 13.64 12.47 20.73
CA PRO A 370 13.14 13.63 21.46
C PRO A 370 14.18 14.17 22.45
N GLY A 371 14.39 15.48 22.44
CA GLY A 371 15.46 16.14 23.21
C GLY A 371 16.80 16.25 22.48
N PHE A 372 16.91 15.75 21.25
CA PHE A 372 18.05 15.95 20.36
C PHE A 372 17.61 16.63 19.05
N ARG A 373 18.56 17.26 18.34
CA ARG A 373 18.35 17.97 17.08
C ARG A 373 19.41 17.60 16.04
N TYR A 374 19.07 17.79 14.77
CA TYR A 374 20.04 17.60 13.69
C TYR A 374 21.14 18.67 13.72
N PRO A 375 22.37 18.33 13.32
CA PRO A 375 23.41 19.30 13.00
C PRO A 375 22.91 20.33 11.96
N PRO A 376 23.33 21.60 12.02
CA PRO A 376 22.87 22.63 11.08
C PRO A 376 23.12 22.32 9.60
N CYS A 377 24.17 21.55 9.31
CA CYS A 377 24.57 21.12 7.98
C CYS A 377 23.84 19.85 7.48
N GLN A 378 23.13 19.15 8.35
CA GLN A 378 22.39 17.93 7.99
C GLN A 378 20.96 18.30 7.61
N ASP A 379 20.54 17.91 6.40
CA ASP A 379 19.19 18.13 5.92
C ASP A 379 18.35 16.86 6.08
N GLY A 380 17.47 16.86 7.09
CA GLY A 380 16.57 15.76 7.39
C GLY A 380 17.22 14.52 8.04
N PRO A 381 16.48 13.40 8.10
CA PRO A 381 16.96 12.16 8.71
C PRO A 381 18.23 11.64 8.05
N PHE A 382 19.03 10.91 8.84
CA PHE A 382 20.14 10.15 8.29
C PHE A 382 19.61 8.90 7.59
N LYS A 383 19.89 8.76 6.28
CA LYS A 383 19.37 7.63 5.50
C LYS A 383 20.21 6.38 5.74
N GLY A 384 19.55 5.26 6.02
CA GLY A 384 20.17 3.97 6.33
C GLY A 384 21.12 3.50 5.22
N TYR A 385 20.72 3.57 3.95
CA TYR A 385 21.60 3.18 2.84
C TYR A 385 22.91 3.98 2.75
N ILE A 386 22.97 5.19 3.31
CA ILE A 386 24.21 5.98 3.38
C ILE A 386 25.06 5.47 4.55
N ILE A 387 24.43 5.23 5.70
CA ILE A 387 25.09 4.69 6.90
C ILE A 387 25.72 3.32 6.59
N GLU A 388 25.00 2.44 5.90
CA GLU A 388 25.43 1.07 5.57
C GLU A 388 26.55 1.04 4.50
N LYS A 389 26.78 2.16 3.80
CA LYS A 389 27.89 2.33 2.84
C LYS A 389 29.05 3.14 3.40
N ALA A 390 28.91 3.70 4.60
CA ALA A 390 29.91 4.56 5.20
C ALA A 390 31.15 3.76 5.62
N THR A 391 32.31 4.41 5.59
CA THR A 391 33.52 3.86 6.22
C THR A 391 33.41 3.94 7.75
N GLN A 392 34.24 3.17 8.46
CA GLN A 392 34.24 3.20 9.93
C GLN A 392 34.52 4.61 10.48
N GLU A 393 35.44 5.36 9.86
CA GLU A 393 35.79 6.72 10.27
C GLU A 393 34.63 7.70 10.06
N GLU A 394 33.94 7.61 8.92
CA GLU A 394 32.74 8.41 8.65
C GLU A 394 31.62 8.08 9.62
N TYR A 395 31.40 6.80 9.93
CA TYR A 395 30.37 6.38 10.86
C TYR A 395 30.62 6.89 12.28
N VAL A 396 31.87 6.86 12.76
CA VAL A 396 32.23 7.30 14.11
C VAL A 396 32.10 8.82 14.25
N ASN A 397 32.50 9.58 13.24
CA ASN A 397 32.53 11.04 13.31
C ASN A 397 31.19 11.72 12.95
N ASN A 398 30.33 11.06 12.19
CA ASN A 398 29.06 11.60 11.70
C ASN A 398 27.84 10.84 12.26
N PHE A 399 26.64 11.22 11.80
CA PHE A 399 25.34 10.57 12.13
C PHE A 399 24.84 10.72 13.58
N ASP A 400 25.52 11.52 14.41
CA ASP A 400 25.06 11.86 15.76
C ASP A 400 24.15 13.09 15.78
N CYS A 401 23.20 13.10 16.72
CA CYS A 401 22.34 14.26 16.98
C CYS A 401 22.85 15.07 18.17
N LEU A 402 22.66 16.39 18.11
CA LEU A 402 23.08 17.32 19.16
C LEU A 402 21.99 17.42 20.24
N LYS A 403 22.37 17.47 21.52
CA LYS A 403 21.42 17.58 22.63
C LYS A 403 20.82 18.99 22.72
N ILE A 404 19.52 19.08 23.03
CA ILE A 404 18.82 20.34 23.34
C ILE A 404 19.03 20.67 24.82
N GLU A 405 19.53 21.87 25.14
CA GLU A 405 19.88 22.24 26.52
C GLU A 405 18.72 22.85 27.33
N LEU A 406 17.81 23.57 26.67
CA LEU A 406 16.69 24.29 27.31
C LEU A 406 15.35 23.76 26.82
N TYR A 407 14.35 23.68 27.68
CA TYR A 407 13.02 23.18 27.29
C TYR A 407 11.92 24.13 27.75
N GLN A 408 10.88 24.25 26.94
CA GLN A 408 9.67 24.99 27.25
C GLN A 408 8.67 24.05 27.94
N GLN A 409 8.04 24.50 29.02
CA GLN A 409 6.95 23.77 29.66
C GLN A 409 5.62 24.07 28.97
N TYR A 410 4.75 23.07 28.86
CA TYR A 410 3.39 23.27 28.37
C TYR A 410 2.61 24.21 29.31
N PRO A 411 1.79 25.14 28.79
CA PRO A 411 0.78 25.79 29.60
C PRO A 411 -0.20 24.74 30.14
N GLN A 412 -0.62 24.85 31.41
CA GLN A 412 -1.64 23.98 31.99
C GLN A 412 -2.92 24.10 31.12
N HIS A 413 -3.45 22.96 30.62
CA HIS A 413 -4.58 22.81 29.67
C HIS A 413 -4.29 22.74 28.15
N PHE A 414 -3.07 22.39 27.74
CA PHE A 414 -2.69 22.30 26.31
C PHE A 414 -3.39 21.21 25.48
N TYR A 415 -3.71 20.05 26.07
CA TYR A 415 -4.42 18.96 25.38
C TYR A 415 -5.90 18.93 25.79
N PRO A 416 -6.88 19.02 24.86
CA PRO A 416 -8.26 18.68 25.18
C PRO A 416 -8.32 17.22 25.62
N SER A 417 -9.07 16.95 26.68
CA SER A 417 -9.09 15.68 27.44
C SER A 417 -9.45 14.41 26.65
N ASN A 418 -9.77 14.54 25.36
CA ASN A 418 -10.27 13.46 24.51
C ASN A 418 -9.37 13.12 23.30
N ILE A 419 -8.15 13.69 23.19
CA ILE A 419 -7.22 13.26 22.13
C ILE A 419 -6.52 11.97 22.56
N VAL A 420 -6.79 10.88 21.84
CA VAL A 420 -5.97 9.67 21.89
C VAL A 420 -4.60 10.02 21.33
N LEU A 421 -3.67 10.37 22.22
CA LEU A 421 -2.24 10.46 21.94
C LEU A 421 -1.78 9.13 21.33
N PHE A 422 -1.09 9.20 20.19
CA PHE A 422 -0.31 8.08 19.67
C PHE A 422 0.48 7.44 20.82
N GLY A 423 0.22 6.16 21.12
CA GLY A 423 1.04 5.35 22.01
C GLY A 423 1.26 5.90 23.43
N GLY A 424 0.38 6.78 23.93
CA GLY A 424 0.54 7.44 25.21
C GLY A 424 0.19 6.53 26.40
N ARG A 425 1.20 5.90 27.01
CA ARG A 425 1.15 5.26 28.33
C ARG A 425 0.27 6.06 29.32
N LYS A 426 -0.75 5.42 29.92
CA LYS A 426 -1.35 5.93 31.15
C LYS A 426 -0.26 5.98 32.23
N ARG A 427 0.17 7.18 32.63
CA ARG A 427 0.86 7.35 33.93
C ARG A 427 -0.15 6.97 35.02
N ARG A 428 -0.05 5.75 35.56
CA ARG A 428 -0.49 5.51 36.94
C ARG A 428 0.52 6.25 37.82
N SER A 429 0.16 7.44 38.27
CA SER A 429 0.85 8.06 39.39
C SER A 429 0.46 7.28 40.64
N ASN A 430 1.37 6.45 41.16
CA ASN A 430 1.36 6.20 42.59
C ASN A 430 1.77 7.52 43.25
N TYR A 431 0.79 8.13 43.90
CA TYR A 431 0.97 9.25 44.80
C TYR A 431 1.61 8.67 46.06
N ASP A 432 2.94 8.77 46.17
CA ASP A 432 3.58 8.72 47.47
C ASP A 432 3.90 10.16 47.87
N ASN A 433 3.29 10.55 48.98
CA ASN A 433 3.46 11.83 49.64
C ASN A 433 4.89 11.95 50.15
N ASP A 434 5.64 12.93 49.64
CA ASP A 434 6.70 13.57 50.41
C ASP A 434 6.66 15.08 50.16
N ASN A 435 5.84 15.75 50.97
CA ASN A 435 6.02 17.16 51.28
C ASN A 435 7.24 17.28 52.20
N LEU A 436 8.29 18.01 51.80
CA LEU A 436 9.00 18.95 52.67
C LEU A 436 10.14 19.70 51.95
N SER A 437 10.15 21.02 52.16
CA SER A 437 11.25 21.98 52.09
C SER A 437 12.06 22.13 50.78
N ASN A 438 11.69 23.14 49.97
CA ASN A 438 12.66 23.89 49.15
C ASN A 438 12.18 25.33 48.88
N ARG A 439 11.72 26.01 49.94
CA ARG A 439 11.32 27.44 49.90
C ARG A 439 12.39 28.41 50.44
N SER A 440 13.61 27.97 50.76
CA SER A 440 14.66 28.83 51.34
C SER A 440 15.78 29.26 50.38
N ILE A 441 15.84 28.73 49.15
CA ILE A 441 16.96 29.03 48.22
C ILE A 441 16.64 30.24 47.31
N TYR A 442 15.36 30.58 47.12
CA TYR A 442 14.95 31.64 46.18
C TYR A 442 15.08 33.07 46.72
N ASN A 443 15.24 33.26 48.04
CA ASN A 443 15.31 34.59 48.66
C ASN A 443 16.74 35.14 48.83
N ASN A 444 17.78 34.34 48.59
CA ASN A 444 19.19 34.77 48.72
C ASN A 444 19.85 35.20 47.39
N LEU A 445 19.16 35.03 46.24
CA LEU A 445 19.64 35.48 44.93
C LEU A 445 19.19 36.91 44.60
N ILE A 446 18.08 37.37 45.17
CA ILE A 446 17.51 38.71 44.90
C ILE A 446 18.26 39.82 45.68
N SER A 447 18.92 39.50 46.80
CA SER A 447 19.70 40.49 47.57
C SER A 447 21.10 40.78 47.01
N LYS A 448 21.68 39.88 46.20
CA LYS A 448 23.01 40.05 45.61
C LYS A 448 23.02 40.80 44.27
N VAL A 449 21.89 40.81 43.54
CA VAL A 449 21.78 41.54 42.25
C VAL A 449 21.61 43.04 42.47
N ASN A 450 20.95 43.46 43.55
CA ASN A 450 20.75 44.88 43.87
C ASN A 450 22.01 45.59 44.43
N LEU A 451 23.01 44.83 44.90
CA LEU A 451 24.30 45.38 45.35
C LEU A 451 25.27 45.67 44.18
N ILE A 452 25.12 44.96 43.06
CA ILE A 452 25.97 45.14 41.88
C ILE A 452 25.46 46.29 41.00
N MET A 453 24.14 46.53 40.99
CA MET A 453 23.53 47.64 40.24
C MET A 453 23.80 49.03 40.85
N THR A 454 24.17 49.09 42.14
CA THR A 454 24.48 50.33 42.87
C THR A 454 25.96 50.73 42.82
N LEU A 455 26.86 49.82 42.42
CA LEU A 455 28.29 50.10 42.24
C LEU A 455 28.66 50.60 40.82
N LEU A 456 27.75 50.45 39.85
CA LEU A 456 27.98 50.87 38.46
C LEU A 456 27.53 52.31 38.15
N THR A 457 26.94 53.03 39.11
CA THR A 457 26.45 54.41 38.92
C THR A 457 27.35 55.50 39.52
N SER A 458 28.53 55.15 40.05
CA SER A 458 29.43 56.11 40.72
C SER A 458 30.87 56.09 40.19
N SER A 459 31.04 56.22 38.87
CA SER A 459 32.31 56.73 38.34
C SER A 459 32.10 57.64 37.13
N SER A 460 32.06 58.93 37.42
CA SER A 460 32.17 60.03 36.48
C SER A 460 33.63 60.18 36.03
N SER A 461 33.94 59.77 34.79
CA SER A 461 35.13 60.29 34.10
C SER A 461 34.83 60.57 32.61
N SER A 462 35.18 61.78 32.20
CA SER A 462 34.70 62.48 31.02
C SER A 462 35.55 62.25 29.77
N VAL A 463 35.83 60.99 29.42
CA VAL A 463 36.65 60.66 28.21
C VAL A 463 35.91 59.77 27.19
N LEU A 464 34.69 59.31 27.48
CA LEU A 464 33.91 58.42 26.58
C LEU A 464 32.72 59.09 25.85
N LYS A 465 32.63 60.42 25.84
CA LYS A 465 31.55 61.16 25.13
C LYS A 465 31.87 61.57 23.69
N SER A 466 33.08 61.36 23.18
CA SER A 466 33.45 61.70 21.79
C SER A 466 33.47 60.52 20.81
N SER A 467 33.26 59.28 21.26
CA SER A 467 33.32 58.08 20.39
C SER A 467 31.95 57.45 20.07
N ILE A 468 30.86 57.95 20.66
CA ILE A 468 29.49 57.40 20.47
C ILE A 468 28.67 58.18 19.41
N HIS A 469 29.23 59.24 18.81
CA HIS A 469 28.59 59.95 17.69
C HIS A 469 29.09 59.56 16.28
N ARG A 470 29.93 58.50 16.15
CA ARG A 470 30.41 58.00 14.85
C ARG A 470 29.96 56.57 14.47
N ILE A 471 29.06 55.94 15.23
CA ILE A 471 28.56 54.58 14.95
C ILE A 471 27.08 54.56 14.51
N SER A 472 26.43 55.72 14.33
CA SER A 472 25.06 55.84 13.81
C SER A 472 24.97 56.21 12.32
N SER A 473 26.06 56.10 11.55
CA SER A 473 26.07 56.44 10.11
C SER A 473 26.55 55.32 9.17
N PHE A 474 26.59 54.07 9.62
CA PHE A 474 27.06 52.93 8.81
C PHE A 474 26.00 51.87 8.47
N SER A 475 24.70 52.17 8.67
CA SER A 475 23.58 51.27 8.32
C SER A 475 22.69 51.78 7.16
N SER A 476 23.11 52.80 6.41
CA SER A 476 22.30 53.42 5.33
C SER A 476 22.89 53.31 3.91
N LYS A 477 23.76 52.34 3.63
CA LYS A 477 24.27 52.06 2.27
C LYS A 477 24.29 50.57 1.93
N PHE A 478 23.11 49.97 1.79
CA PHE A 478 22.86 48.83 0.91
C PHE A 478 21.44 48.97 0.34
N PHE A 479 21.24 50.01 -0.48
CA PHE A 479 20.09 50.12 -1.38
C PHE A 479 20.51 49.58 -2.74
N ILE A 480 20.03 48.39 -3.09
CA ILE A 480 20.03 47.88 -4.46
C ILE A 480 18.73 48.32 -5.14
N ASN A 481 18.87 48.75 -6.39
CA ASN A 481 17.90 49.27 -7.36
C ASN A 481 16.42 48.89 -7.12
N ASN A 482 15.61 49.92 -6.86
CA ASN A 482 14.15 49.89 -7.00
C ASN A 482 13.77 50.34 -8.42
N ASN A 483 13.64 49.39 -9.34
CA ASN A 483 12.89 49.58 -10.59
C ASN A 483 12.07 48.29 -10.87
N ASN A 484 11.14 47.94 -9.97
CA ASN A 484 10.12 46.90 -10.20
C ASN A 484 8.85 47.09 -9.34
N LYS A 485 8.54 48.33 -8.94
CA LYS A 485 7.37 48.59 -8.08
C LYS A 485 6.02 48.36 -8.79
N HIS A 486 5.97 48.35 -10.11
CA HIS A 486 4.71 48.09 -10.83
C HIS A 486 4.37 46.59 -10.98
N GLU A 487 5.36 45.68 -10.99
CA GLU A 487 5.10 44.23 -11.01
C GLU A 487 4.79 43.65 -9.62
N ASP A 488 5.41 44.18 -8.57
CA ASP A 488 5.22 43.69 -7.19
C ASP A 488 3.82 44.01 -6.63
N HIS A 489 3.19 45.10 -7.06
CA HIS A 489 1.82 45.42 -6.67
C HIS A 489 0.78 44.51 -7.36
N ILE A 490 1.05 44.05 -8.59
CA ILE A 490 0.19 43.09 -9.31
C ILE A 490 0.37 41.67 -8.72
N LYS A 491 1.59 41.27 -8.34
CA LYS A 491 1.86 40.00 -7.65
C LYS A 491 1.29 39.96 -6.22
N LYS A 492 1.37 41.06 -5.45
CA LYS A 492 0.75 41.17 -4.11
C LYS A 492 -0.78 41.21 -4.14
N SER A 493 -1.37 41.81 -5.17
CA SER A 493 -2.83 41.84 -5.39
C SER A 493 -3.39 40.45 -5.71
N ARG A 494 -2.72 39.69 -6.60
CA ARG A 494 -3.05 38.28 -6.87
C ARG A 494 -2.81 37.40 -5.64
N SER A 495 -1.66 37.52 -4.99
CA SER A 495 -1.32 36.78 -3.74
C SER A 495 -2.34 36.99 -2.61
N LYS A 496 -2.91 38.19 -2.46
CA LYS A 496 -3.93 38.46 -1.44
C LYS A 496 -5.32 37.89 -1.78
N ARG A 497 -5.72 37.84 -3.07
CA ARG A 497 -6.93 37.11 -3.48
C ARG A 497 -6.76 35.60 -3.26
N PHE A 498 -5.64 35.05 -3.70
CA PHE A 498 -5.33 33.63 -3.51
C PHE A 498 -5.22 33.24 -2.01
N ALA A 499 -4.65 34.08 -1.15
CA ALA A 499 -4.52 33.78 0.28
C ALA A 499 -5.87 33.72 1.04
N TYR A 500 -6.94 34.33 0.52
CA TYR A 500 -8.27 34.32 1.15
C TYR A 500 -9.22 33.27 0.55
N GLU A 501 -8.94 32.80 -0.68
CA GLU A 501 -9.82 31.92 -1.47
C GLU A 501 -9.61 30.41 -1.17
N TYR A 502 -8.38 29.99 -0.83
CA TYR A 502 -8.10 28.58 -0.48
C TYR A 502 -8.72 28.14 0.86
N PRO A 503 -8.63 28.92 1.97
CA PRO A 503 -9.22 28.52 3.25
C PRO A 503 -10.76 28.42 3.18
N THR A 504 -11.43 29.31 2.43
CA THR A 504 -12.89 29.26 2.26
C THR A 504 -13.32 28.09 1.41
N ARG A 505 -12.57 27.76 0.35
CA ARG A 505 -12.83 26.60 -0.51
C ARG A 505 -12.68 25.26 0.22
N VAL A 506 -11.62 25.10 1.03
CA VAL A 506 -11.42 23.88 1.83
C VAL A 506 -12.55 23.70 2.83
N ILE A 507 -12.95 24.78 3.52
CA ILE A 507 -14.08 24.75 4.45
C ILE A 507 -15.38 24.39 3.72
N SER A 508 -15.65 24.94 2.52
CA SER A 508 -16.87 24.61 1.78
C SER A 508 -16.91 23.15 1.33
N ILE A 509 -15.78 22.58 0.90
CA ILE A 509 -15.69 21.16 0.53
C ILE A 509 -15.97 20.28 1.76
N MET A 510 -15.35 20.58 2.90
CA MET A 510 -15.54 19.82 4.14
C MET A 510 -16.96 19.93 4.68
N GLN A 511 -17.54 21.14 4.68
CA GLN A 511 -18.95 21.34 5.06
C GLN A 511 -19.92 20.59 4.15
N HIS A 512 -19.63 20.54 2.85
CA HIS A 512 -20.44 19.80 1.89
C HIS A 512 -20.35 18.28 2.13
N TYR A 513 -19.14 17.76 2.37
CA TYR A 513 -18.91 16.37 2.77
C TYR A 513 -19.69 16.01 4.04
N ASP A 514 -19.53 16.81 5.11
CA ASP A 514 -20.18 16.57 6.40
C ASP A 514 -21.71 16.68 6.32
N ARG A 515 -22.23 17.61 5.50
CA ARG A 515 -23.67 17.83 5.33
C ARG A 515 -24.40 16.59 4.81
N LEU A 516 -23.87 15.95 3.77
CA LEU A 516 -24.49 14.74 3.18
C LEU A 516 -24.25 13.49 4.02
N ASN A 517 -23.13 13.41 4.74
CA ASN A 517 -22.90 12.33 5.71
C ASN A 517 -23.83 12.43 6.93
N TYR A 518 -24.18 13.64 7.37
CA TYR A 518 -25.10 13.86 8.49
C TYR A 518 -26.56 13.59 8.10
N ASN A 519 -26.99 14.06 6.93
CA ASN A 519 -28.34 13.83 6.42
C ASN A 519 -28.31 13.47 4.93
N SER A 520 -28.28 12.17 4.65
CA SER A 520 -28.16 11.62 3.29
C SER A 520 -29.43 11.82 2.45
N HIS A 521 -30.61 12.01 3.04
CA HIS A 521 -31.86 12.21 2.30
C HIS A 521 -31.91 13.53 1.53
N ILE A 522 -31.07 14.51 1.91
CA ILE A 522 -31.00 15.81 1.22
C ILE A 522 -30.59 15.63 -0.25
N CYS A 523 -29.87 14.55 -0.58
CA CYS A 523 -29.38 14.30 -1.93
C CYS A 523 -30.48 14.22 -2.99
N GLU A 524 -31.70 13.81 -2.62
CA GLU A 524 -32.83 13.69 -3.55
C GLU A 524 -33.31 15.04 -4.10
N LEU A 525 -32.99 16.14 -3.41
CA LEU A 525 -33.33 17.51 -3.78
C LEU A 525 -32.19 18.23 -4.52
N MET A 526 -31.04 17.58 -4.65
CA MET A 526 -29.82 18.16 -5.24
C MET A 526 -29.67 17.73 -6.70
N THR A 527 -28.99 18.57 -7.47
CA THR A 527 -28.63 18.26 -8.86
C THR A 527 -27.38 17.38 -8.93
N GLU A 528 -27.15 16.70 -10.06
CA GLU A 528 -25.97 15.85 -10.27
C GLU A 528 -24.67 16.64 -10.03
N ASP A 529 -24.57 17.86 -10.56
CA ASP A 529 -23.41 18.74 -10.35
C ASP A 529 -23.16 19.06 -8.87
N GLU A 530 -24.23 19.27 -8.09
CA GLU A 530 -24.13 19.52 -6.65
C GLU A 530 -23.76 18.27 -5.83
N LEU A 531 -23.99 17.07 -6.38
CA LEU A 531 -23.57 15.80 -5.79
C LEU A 531 -22.14 15.41 -6.20
N THR A 532 -21.53 16.14 -7.14
CA THR A 532 -20.15 15.92 -7.58
C THR A 532 -19.19 16.92 -6.93
N MET A 533 -18.08 16.42 -6.39
CA MET A 533 -17.00 17.27 -5.91
C MET A 533 -16.05 17.66 -7.05
N PRO A 534 -15.30 18.76 -6.88
CA PRO A 534 -14.21 19.11 -7.78
C PRO A 534 -13.17 17.98 -7.91
N GLY A 535 -12.67 17.74 -9.13
CA GLY A 535 -11.69 16.68 -9.40
C GLY A 535 -10.33 16.86 -8.71
N ASP A 536 -9.96 18.08 -8.29
CA ASP A 536 -8.72 18.33 -7.53
C ASP A 536 -8.76 17.83 -6.08
N VAL A 537 -9.90 17.30 -5.62
CA VAL A 537 -10.00 16.54 -4.37
C VAL A 537 -9.28 15.19 -4.48
N LEU A 538 -9.13 14.63 -5.68
CA LEU A 538 -8.53 13.31 -5.94
C LEU A 538 -7.00 13.28 -5.95
N HIS A 539 -6.35 14.22 -5.27
CA HIS A 539 -4.90 14.25 -5.22
C HIS A 539 -4.34 12.93 -4.63
N ASP A 540 -3.35 12.33 -5.30
CA ASP A 540 -2.74 11.03 -4.96
C ASP A 540 -3.70 9.82 -4.97
N VAL A 541 -4.89 9.91 -5.57
CA VAL A 541 -5.84 8.77 -5.65
C VAL A 541 -5.20 7.56 -6.33
N ASP A 542 -4.43 7.80 -7.40
CA ASP A 542 -3.76 6.77 -8.20
C ASP A 542 -2.80 5.92 -7.36
N ILE A 543 -2.16 6.53 -6.36
CA ILE A 543 -1.18 5.90 -5.49
C ILE A 543 -1.87 5.20 -4.32
N GLN A 544 -2.90 5.83 -3.73
CA GLN A 544 -3.57 5.32 -2.53
C GLN A 544 -4.50 4.14 -2.83
N PHE A 545 -5.16 4.16 -3.99
CA PHE A 545 -6.12 3.13 -4.42
C PHE A 545 -5.64 2.32 -5.63
N GLU A 546 -4.33 2.28 -5.85
CA GLU A 546 -3.71 1.53 -6.94
C GLU A 546 -4.14 0.04 -6.94
N SER A 547 -4.21 -0.58 -5.75
CA SER A 547 -4.65 -1.98 -5.59
C SER A 547 -6.08 -2.23 -6.07
N GLN A 548 -6.97 -1.25 -5.90
CA GLN A 548 -8.37 -1.35 -6.29
C GLN A 548 -8.51 -1.14 -7.80
N ALA A 549 -7.75 -0.18 -8.37
CA ALA A 549 -7.67 0.00 -9.82
C ALA A 549 -7.12 -1.25 -10.52
N ARG A 550 -6.09 -1.89 -9.94
CA ARG A 550 -5.51 -3.14 -10.44
C ARG A 550 -6.50 -4.30 -10.36
N LEU A 551 -7.33 -4.37 -9.31
CA LEU A 551 -8.42 -5.37 -9.24
C LEU A 551 -9.40 -5.23 -10.43
N ALA A 552 -9.83 -4.01 -10.76
CA ALA A 552 -10.65 -3.76 -11.95
C ALA A 552 -9.91 -4.13 -13.25
N LEU A 553 -8.60 -3.91 -13.31
CA LEU A 553 -7.76 -4.27 -14.45
C LEU A 553 -7.69 -5.79 -14.67
N THR A 554 -7.58 -6.59 -13.60
CA THR A 554 -7.61 -8.07 -13.72
C THR A 554 -8.88 -8.58 -14.39
N LEU A 555 -10.06 -8.04 -14.02
CA LEU A 555 -11.33 -8.36 -14.67
C LEU A 555 -11.35 -7.91 -16.14
N SER A 556 -10.88 -6.69 -16.43
CA SER A 556 -10.80 -6.18 -17.81
C SER A 556 -9.92 -7.06 -18.69
N HIS A 557 -8.79 -7.56 -18.17
CA HIS A 557 -7.88 -8.45 -18.90
C HIS A 557 -8.48 -9.84 -19.10
N PHE A 558 -9.09 -10.42 -18.06
CA PHE A 558 -9.83 -11.67 -18.20
C PHE A 558 -10.88 -11.56 -19.31
N LEU A 559 -11.75 -10.56 -19.26
CA LEU A 559 -12.77 -10.33 -20.29
C LEU A 559 -12.16 -10.10 -21.67
N SER A 560 -11.08 -9.31 -21.75
CA SER A 560 -10.43 -9.01 -23.02
C SER A 560 -9.80 -10.25 -23.65
N SER A 561 -9.16 -11.09 -22.83
CA SER A 561 -8.60 -12.37 -23.28
C SER A 561 -9.70 -13.34 -23.72
N PHE A 562 -10.80 -13.43 -22.97
CA PHE A 562 -11.91 -14.31 -23.28
C PHE A 562 -12.54 -13.98 -24.63
N TYR A 563 -12.91 -12.72 -24.87
CA TYR A 563 -13.56 -12.29 -26.12
C TYR A 563 -12.64 -12.22 -27.34
N GLN A 564 -11.34 -12.44 -27.17
CA GLN A 564 -10.37 -12.50 -28.28
C GLN A 564 -9.94 -13.93 -28.61
N ILE A 565 -9.92 -14.82 -27.62
CA ILE A 565 -9.36 -16.17 -27.77
C ILE A 565 -10.44 -17.23 -27.91
N VAL A 566 -11.54 -17.11 -27.14
CA VAL A 566 -12.55 -18.16 -27.09
C VAL A 566 -13.37 -18.16 -28.38
N ASN A 567 -13.42 -19.34 -29.03
CA ASN A 567 -14.27 -19.60 -30.17
C ASN A 567 -15.17 -20.83 -29.89
N PRO A 568 -16.47 -20.64 -29.63
CA PRO A 568 -17.39 -21.74 -29.36
C PRO A 568 -17.58 -22.71 -30.54
N ALA A 569 -17.21 -22.31 -31.76
CA ALA A 569 -17.31 -23.14 -32.95
C ALA A 569 -16.09 -24.06 -33.16
N GLU A 570 -15.08 -23.97 -32.29
CA GLU A 570 -13.92 -24.85 -32.34
C GLU A 570 -14.30 -26.28 -31.93
N ASP A 571 -13.62 -27.29 -32.47
CA ASP A 571 -13.86 -28.68 -32.11
C ASP A 571 -12.56 -29.37 -31.73
N PHE A 572 -12.50 -29.86 -30.50
CA PHE A 572 -11.34 -30.58 -29.98
C PHE A 572 -11.61 -32.09 -29.96
N PRO A 573 -10.63 -32.96 -30.26
CA PRO A 573 -10.86 -34.41 -30.31
C PRO A 573 -11.39 -35.01 -28.99
N LEU A 574 -10.80 -34.62 -27.85
CA LEU A 574 -11.13 -35.15 -26.52
C LEU A 574 -12.01 -34.21 -25.68
N ARG A 575 -12.04 -32.92 -26.01
CA ARG A 575 -12.60 -31.86 -25.17
C ARG A 575 -13.77 -31.17 -25.87
N GLN A 576 -14.63 -30.55 -25.08
CA GLN A 576 -15.66 -29.65 -25.57
C GLN A 576 -15.07 -28.25 -25.71
N ALA A 577 -15.57 -27.49 -26.68
CA ALA A 577 -15.23 -26.08 -26.79
C ALA A 577 -15.82 -25.29 -25.63
N GLU A 578 -15.15 -24.20 -25.28
CA GLU A 578 -15.69 -23.25 -24.31
C GLU A 578 -16.89 -22.53 -24.93
N LEU A 579 -17.99 -22.44 -24.17
CA LEU A 579 -19.17 -21.70 -24.57
C LEU A 579 -19.01 -20.21 -24.28
N ASP A 580 -19.90 -19.39 -24.83
CA ASP A 580 -19.96 -17.96 -24.49
C ASP A 580 -20.31 -17.78 -22.99
N LEU A 581 -19.79 -16.71 -22.37
CA LEU A 581 -20.02 -16.39 -20.95
C LEU A 581 -21.51 -16.33 -20.60
N THR A 582 -21.87 -16.85 -19.43
CA THR A 582 -23.24 -16.77 -18.88
C THR A 582 -23.42 -15.59 -17.94
N ASP A 583 -24.67 -15.21 -17.70
CA ASP A 583 -25.04 -14.13 -16.78
C ASP A 583 -24.52 -14.44 -15.36
N GLU A 584 -24.66 -15.69 -14.92
CA GLU A 584 -24.24 -16.18 -13.61
C GLU A 584 -22.72 -16.17 -13.43
N GLN A 585 -21.94 -16.47 -14.47
CA GLN A 585 -20.47 -16.40 -14.41
C GLN A 585 -20.01 -14.96 -14.17
N LEU A 586 -20.60 -13.99 -14.88
CA LEU A 586 -20.29 -12.57 -14.71
C LEU A 586 -20.77 -12.00 -13.37
N ILE A 587 -21.94 -12.44 -12.90
CA ILE A 587 -22.43 -12.13 -11.55
C ILE A 587 -21.45 -12.66 -10.49
N GLY A 588 -20.95 -13.89 -10.66
CA GLY A 588 -19.96 -14.51 -9.79
C GLY A 588 -18.65 -13.71 -9.73
N GLU A 589 -18.12 -13.28 -10.88
CA GLU A 589 -16.90 -12.46 -10.96
C GLU A 589 -17.03 -11.15 -10.17
N VAL A 590 -18.14 -10.45 -10.38
CA VAL A 590 -18.43 -9.15 -9.75
C VAL A 590 -18.69 -9.31 -8.25
N LEU A 591 -19.46 -10.32 -7.85
CA LEU A 591 -19.71 -10.68 -6.45
C LEU A 591 -18.39 -10.98 -5.73
N ALA A 592 -17.57 -11.86 -6.31
CA ALA A 592 -16.32 -12.28 -5.70
C ALA A 592 -15.34 -11.11 -5.53
N ALA A 593 -15.27 -10.22 -6.52
CA ALA A 593 -14.44 -9.03 -6.44
C ALA A 593 -14.94 -8.04 -5.37
N ALA A 594 -16.26 -7.82 -5.24
CA ALA A 594 -16.85 -7.00 -4.18
C ALA A 594 -16.59 -7.59 -2.78
N GLY A 595 -16.63 -8.91 -2.64
CA GLY A 595 -16.37 -9.63 -1.39
C GLY A 595 -14.90 -9.68 -0.98
N SER A 596 -13.97 -9.44 -1.91
CA SER A 596 -12.55 -9.65 -1.69
C SER A 596 -11.83 -8.54 -0.91
N ASP A 597 -12.21 -7.27 -1.13
CA ASP A 597 -11.52 -6.10 -0.59
C ASP A 597 -12.48 -5.22 0.21
N TYR A 598 -12.08 -4.87 1.43
CA TYR A 598 -12.87 -4.05 2.35
C TYR A 598 -12.89 -2.55 1.99
N LYS A 599 -11.95 -2.07 1.16
CA LYS A 599 -11.96 -0.68 0.68
C LYS A 599 -12.94 -0.47 -0.47
N VAL A 600 -13.38 -1.55 -1.10
CA VAL A 600 -14.31 -1.54 -2.24
C VAL A 600 -15.73 -1.43 -1.70
N VAL A 601 -16.44 -0.41 -2.16
CA VAL A 601 -17.88 -0.23 -1.96
C VAL A 601 -18.64 -1.22 -2.82
N GLY A 602 -18.28 -1.22 -4.10
CA GLY A 602 -18.91 -2.03 -5.11
C GLY A 602 -18.08 -2.07 -6.39
N ILE A 603 -18.38 -3.04 -7.23
CA ILE A 603 -17.72 -3.26 -8.51
C ILE A 603 -18.77 -3.74 -9.51
N GLY A 604 -18.56 -3.45 -10.79
CA GLY A 604 -19.47 -3.93 -11.83
C GLY A 604 -18.81 -4.02 -13.20
N ILE A 605 -19.41 -4.86 -14.04
CA ILE A 605 -19.05 -5.03 -15.44
C ILE A 605 -20.23 -4.50 -16.26
N PHE A 606 -19.97 -3.57 -17.17
CA PHE A 606 -21.00 -2.86 -17.93
C PHE A 606 -20.75 -3.05 -19.42
N PHE A 607 -21.67 -3.72 -20.11
CA PHE A 607 -21.54 -3.98 -21.54
C PHE A 607 -22.11 -2.83 -22.38
N ASP A 608 -21.51 -2.60 -23.55
CA ASP A 608 -22.17 -1.76 -24.54
C ASP A 608 -23.34 -2.50 -25.20
N ARG A 609 -24.21 -1.73 -25.85
CA ARG A 609 -25.47 -2.20 -26.41
C ARG A 609 -25.29 -3.42 -27.30
N GLY A 610 -25.91 -4.54 -26.93
CA GLY A 610 -25.93 -5.79 -27.69
C GLY A 610 -24.57 -6.48 -27.78
N LYS A 611 -23.58 -6.10 -26.96
CA LYS A 611 -22.25 -6.73 -26.94
C LYS A 611 -22.22 -8.03 -26.14
N PHE A 612 -23.13 -8.20 -25.20
CA PHE A 612 -23.32 -9.46 -24.47
C PHE A 612 -24.48 -10.25 -25.09
N ARG A 613 -24.16 -11.36 -25.77
CA ARG A 613 -25.10 -12.09 -26.64
C ARG A 613 -26.09 -12.97 -25.87
N ASN A 614 -25.66 -13.51 -24.73
CA ASN A 614 -26.44 -14.48 -23.95
C ASN A 614 -27.52 -13.85 -23.07
N HIS A 615 -27.52 -12.52 -22.94
CA HIS A 615 -28.50 -11.82 -22.11
C HIS A 615 -29.74 -11.40 -22.87
N ARG A 616 -30.89 -11.46 -22.19
CA ARG A 616 -32.20 -11.15 -22.76
C ARG A 616 -32.35 -9.68 -23.15
N LEU A 617 -31.77 -8.76 -22.37
CA LEU A 617 -31.86 -7.32 -22.58
C LEU A 617 -30.69 -6.80 -23.42
N PRO A 618 -30.86 -5.67 -24.14
CA PRO A 618 -29.78 -5.09 -24.95
C PRO A 618 -28.61 -4.55 -24.11
N TYR A 619 -28.81 -4.34 -22.81
CA TYR A 619 -27.80 -3.90 -21.87
C TYR A 619 -27.76 -4.88 -20.72
N PHE A 620 -26.54 -5.18 -20.26
CA PHE A 620 -26.29 -6.00 -19.10
C PHE A 620 -25.22 -5.32 -18.26
N GLY A 621 -25.50 -5.11 -16.98
CA GLY A 621 -24.60 -4.38 -16.10
C GLY A 621 -24.64 -4.90 -14.67
N PRO A 622 -24.15 -6.11 -14.37
CA PRO A 622 -24.08 -6.62 -13.01
C PRO A 622 -23.17 -5.73 -12.17
N TYR A 623 -23.71 -5.24 -11.05
CA TYR A 623 -23.01 -4.44 -10.07
C TYR A 623 -23.24 -5.03 -8.67
N ALA A 624 -22.16 -5.48 -8.03
CA ALA A 624 -22.20 -6.00 -6.67
C ALA A 624 -21.69 -4.94 -5.70
N PHE A 625 -22.38 -4.81 -4.57
CA PHE A 625 -21.97 -3.95 -3.46
C PHE A 625 -22.35 -4.59 -2.12
N ARG A 626 -21.79 -4.02 -1.04
CA ARG A 626 -22.07 -4.46 0.33
C ARG A 626 -23.15 -3.60 0.96
N THR A 627 -24.10 -4.24 1.65
CA THR A 627 -25.26 -3.55 2.23
C THR A 627 -24.92 -2.80 3.53
N GLU A 628 -23.87 -3.22 4.25
CA GLU A 628 -23.40 -2.59 5.49
C GLU A 628 -21.88 -2.40 5.48
N ASN A 629 -21.38 -1.41 6.25
CA ASN A 629 -19.95 -1.09 6.36
C ASN A 629 -19.14 -2.15 7.14
N ASP A 630 -19.80 -3.18 7.67
CA ASP A 630 -19.14 -4.28 8.34
C ASP A 630 -18.69 -5.34 7.34
N ILE A 631 -17.85 -6.27 7.81
CA ILE A 631 -17.43 -7.45 7.03
C ILE A 631 -18.58 -8.48 6.94
N SER A 632 -19.84 -8.02 6.98
CA SER A 632 -21.00 -8.87 6.88
C SER A 632 -21.00 -9.57 5.52
N GLN A 633 -21.28 -10.87 5.53
CA GLN A 633 -21.24 -11.74 4.36
C GLN A 633 -22.48 -11.59 3.48
N ASN A 634 -23.05 -10.38 3.49
CA ASN A 634 -24.31 -10.04 2.85
C ASN A 634 -24.00 -9.11 1.69
N TYR A 635 -24.19 -9.63 0.49
CA TYR A 635 -23.93 -8.91 -0.74
C TYR A 635 -25.23 -8.63 -1.46
N THR A 636 -25.29 -7.51 -2.16
CA THR A 636 -26.38 -7.22 -3.08
C THR A 636 -25.80 -7.08 -4.47
N VAL A 637 -26.36 -7.83 -5.42
CA VAL A 637 -26.02 -7.73 -6.84
C VAL A 637 -27.24 -7.19 -7.58
N ILE A 638 -27.04 -6.13 -8.34
CA ILE A 638 -28.09 -5.52 -9.15
C ILE A 638 -27.69 -5.55 -10.62
N ASP A 639 -28.64 -5.77 -11.51
CA ASP A 639 -28.45 -5.44 -12.91
C ASP A 639 -28.81 -3.96 -13.13
N TRP A 640 -27.79 -3.13 -13.31
CA TRP A 640 -27.94 -1.68 -13.45
C TRP A 640 -28.78 -1.31 -14.69
N ALA A 641 -28.90 -2.19 -15.70
CA ALA A 641 -29.80 -1.94 -16.84
C ALA A 641 -31.27 -1.73 -16.40
N GLY A 642 -31.66 -2.23 -15.22
CA GLY A 642 -32.98 -2.05 -14.63
C GLY A 642 -33.15 -0.78 -13.80
N LEU A 643 -32.10 0.01 -13.57
CA LEU A 643 -32.19 1.27 -12.83
C LEU A 643 -32.73 2.41 -13.71
N PRO A 644 -33.50 3.37 -13.15
CA PRO A 644 -34.23 4.37 -13.93
C PRO A 644 -33.34 5.31 -14.74
N ASP A 645 -32.14 5.61 -14.25
CA ASP A 645 -31.22 6.57 -14.88
C ASP A 645 -30.36 5.91 -15.99
N GLY A 646 -30.24 4.58 -15.99
CA GLY A 646 -29.42 3.82 -16.93
C GLY A 646 -27.92 4.10 -16.80
N TYR A 647 -27.07 3.06 -16.78
CA TYR A 647 -25.62 3.30 -16.66
C TYR A 647 -25.00 3.92 -17.92
N GLU A 648 -25.67 3.84 -19.05
CA GLU A 648 -25.20 4.40 -20.32
C GLU A 648 -25.18 5.94 -20.34
N ASN A 649 -25.96 6.57 -19.46
CA ASN A 649 -26.02 8.03 -19.34
C ASN A 649 -24.94 8.59 -18.40
N GLU A 650 -24.34 7.72 -17.60
CA GLU A 650 -23.32 8.09 -16.63
C GLU A 650 -22.05 8.63 -17.29
N ILE A 651 -21.42 9.60 -16.61
CA ILE A 651 -20.23 10.31 -17.12
C ILE A 651 -19.09 9.33 -17.40
N TRP A 652 -18.86 8.35 -16.53
CA TRP A 652 -17.75 7.41 -16.66
C TRP A 652 -17.88 6.49 -17.87
N PHE A 653 -19.10 5.98 -18.13
CA PHE A 653 -19.36 5.11 -19.27
C PHE A 653 -19.26 5.89 -20.58
N ARG A 654 -19.89 7.07 -20.64
CA ARG A 654 -19.87 7.93 -21.83
C ARG A 654 -18.48 8.41 -22.19
N THR A 655 -17.67 8.78 -21.20
CA THR A 655 -16.31 9.27 -21.42
C THR A 655 -15.42 8.17 -22.00
N LEU A 656 -15.46 6.96 -21.45
CA LEU A 656 -14.69 5.83 -21.96
C LEU A 656 -15.20 5.37 -23.32
N LYS A 657 -16.52 5.25 -23.50
CA LYS A 657 -17.11 4.92 -24.79
C LYS A 657 -16.72 5.92 -25.86
N ALA A 658 -16.79 7.24 -25.58
CA ALA A 658 -16.41 8.27 -26.53
C ALA A 658 -14.91 8.24 -26.88
N ARG A 659 -14.05 7.94 -25.91
CA ARG A 659 -12.60 7.78 -26.13
C ARG A 659 -12.30 6.61 -27.08
N TRP A 660 -13.01 5.49 -26.93
CA TRP A 660 -12.72 4.23 -27.64
C TRP A 660 -13.73 3.91 -28.77
N ALA A 661 -14.60 4.85 -29.14
CA ALA A 661 -15.64 4.67 -30.16
C ALA A 661 -15.08 4.58 -31.60
N THR A 662 -13.99 5.30 -31.89
CA THR A 662 -13.26 5.16 -33.15
C THR A 662 -12.32 3.98 -32.98
N ASN A 663 -12.62 2.84 -33.64
CA ASN A 663 -11.88 1.56 -33.62
C ASN A 663 -10.63 1.60 -32.73
N ALA A 664 -10.68 0.96 -31.56
CA ALA A 664 -9.57 0.90 -30.63
C ALA A 664 -8.30 0.51 -31.38
N ASP A 665 -7.43 1.48 -31.64
CA ASP A 665 -6.29 1.25 -32.50
C ASP A 665 -5.35 0.31 -31.73
N ARG A 666 -4.95 -0.79 -32.37
CA ARG A 666 -4.10 -1.82 -31.75
C ARG A 666 -2.79 -1.21 -31.19
N SER A 667 -2.39 -0.07 -31.75
CA SER A 667 -1.21 0.70 -31.37
C SER A 667 -1.28 1.32 -29.97
N GLU A 668 -2.48 1.59 -29.44
CA GLU A 668 -2.65 2.17 -28.10
C GLU A 668 -2.70 1.10 -27.00
N LEU A 669 -3.06 -0.13 -27.34
CA LEU A 669 -3.18 -1.24 -26.38
C LEU A 669 -1.88 -2.05 -26.30
N THR A 670 -1.67 -2.68 -25.15
CA THR A 670 -0.55 -3.61 -24.96
C THR A 670 -0.92 -5.01 -25.44
N GLU A 671 -0.02 -5.61 -26.19
CA GLU A 671 -0.09 -7.00 -26.63
C GLU A 671 0.49 -7.92 -25.55
N TYR A 672 -0.27 -8.93 -25.17
CA TYR A 672 0.11 -9.95 -24.20
C TYR A 672 0.12 -11.32 -24.85
N TRP A 673 1.18 -12.09 -24.60
CA TRP A 673 1.32 -13.44 -25.15
C TRP A 673 0.95 -14.48 -24.10
N LEU A 674 0.25 -15.53 -24.54
CA LEU A 674 -0.20 -16.64 -23.72
C LEU A 674 0.38 -17.95 -24.26
N LYS A 675 1.18 -18.61 -23.42
CA LYS A 675 1.68 -19.97 -23.65
C LYS A 675 0.88 -20.93 -22.77
N LEU A 676 -0.16 -21.52 -23.35
CA LEU A 676 -1.04 -22.46 -22.66
C LEU A 676 -0.59 -23.90 -22.90
N PHE A 677 -0.22 -24.60 -21.83
CA PHE A 677 0.01 -26.04 -21.83
C PHE A 677 -1.07 -26.74 -21.01
N ILE A 678 -1.74 -27.67 -21.66
CA ILE A 678 -2.87 -28.42 -21.12
C ILE A 678 -2.50 -29.90 -21.04
N ARG A 679 -3.21 -30.66 -20.22
CA ARG A 679 -3.02 -32.12 -20.18
C ARG A 679 -3.46 -32.80 -21.48
N ALA A 680 -2.74 -33.83 -21.89
CA ALA A 680 -3.06 -34.62 -23.09
C ALA A 680 -4.24 -35.58 -22.88
N ASP A 681 -4.25 -36.26 -21.72
CA ASP A 681 -5.18 -37.34 -21.40
C ASP A 681 -5.91 -37.09 -20.06
N TYR A 682 -6.98 -37.85 -19.81
CA TYR A 682 -7.68 -37.90 -18.52
C TYR A 682 -6.73 -38.21 -17.35
N ALA A 683 -5.76 -39.12 -17.56
CA ALA A 683 -4.77 -39.50 -16.55
C ALA A 683 -3.71 -38.41 -16.31
N GLY A 684 -3.53 -37.47 -17.24
CA GLY A 684 -2.51 -36.42 -17.14
C GLY A 684 -1.09 -36.94 -17.35
N ASN A 685 -0.86 -37.90 -18.25
CA ASN A 685 0.47 -38.49 -18.48
C ASN A 685 1.46 -37.51 -19.13
N ALA A 686 0.98 -36.57 -19.93
CA ALA A 686 1.79 -35.59 -20.65
C ALA A 686 1.05 -34.25 -20.72
N LEU A 687 1.83 -33.18 -20.91
CA LEU A 687 1.35 -31.85 -21.27
C LEU A 687 1.50 -31.67 -22.77
N ILE A 688 0.45 -31.16 -23.41
CA ILE A 688 0.44 -30.74 -24.81
C ILE A 688 0.21 -29.23 -24.87
N GLN A 689 0.74 -28.61 -25.91
CA GLN A 689 0.42 -27.21 -26.20
C GLN A 689 -1.04 -27.10 -26.62
N HIS A 690 -1.68 -25.97 -26.30
CA HIS A 690 -3.02 -25.67 -26.77
C HIS A 690 -3.06 -25.69 -28.31
N GLU A 691 -3.99 -26.45 -28.90
CA GLU A 691 -4.00 -26.80 -30.32
C GLU A 691 -4.38 -25.61 -31.23
N SER A 692 -5.07 -24.60 -30.67
CA SER A 692 -5.58 -23.44 -31.40
C SER A 692 -4.54 -22.32 -31.44
N GLY A 693 -3.92 -22.10 -32.61
CA GLY A 693 -3.26 -20.83 -32.93
C GLY A 693 -2.06 -20.46 -32.05
N PHE A 694 -1.25 -21.42 -31.60
CA PHE A 694 -0.11 -21.14 -30.72
C PHE A 694 1.03 -20.35 -31.41
N PRO A 695 1.64 -19.35 -30.74
CA PRO A 695 1.26 -18.79 -29.44
C PRO A 695 0.05 -17.85 -29.53
N LEU A 696 -0.80 -17.91 -28.50
CA LEU A 696 -1.97 -17.03 -28.41
C LEU A 696 -1.53 -15.64 -27.98
N TYR A 697 -2.22 -14.62 -28.45
CA TYR A 697 -2.01 -13.25 -28.02
C TYR A 697 -3.34 -12.51 -27.92
N PHE A 698 -3.40 -11.52 -27.04
CA PHE A 698 -4.56 -10.66 -26.88
C PHE A 698 -4.12 -9.23 -26.54
N TYR A 699 -4.95 -8.26 -26.90
CA TYR A 699 -4.73 -6.86 -26.58
C TYR A 699 -5.56 -6.47 -25.36
N ALA A 700 -4.94 -5.84 -24.38
CA ALA A 700 -5.64 -5.37 -23.18
C ALA A 700 -5.13 -4.00 -22.73
N PRO A 701 -5.90 -3.26 -21.93
CA PRO A 701 -5.49 -1.94 -21.46
C PRO A 701 -4.44 -2.01 -20.35
N GLU A 702 -3.62 -0.97 -20.21
CA GLU A 702 -2.82 -0.74 -19.00
C GLU A 702 -3.61 0.11 -17.99
N ILE A 703 -3.09 0.24 -16.76
CA ILE A 703 -3.66 1.12 -15.73
C ILE A 703 -3.84 2.58 -16.21
N LYS A 704 -2.96 3.07 -17.10
CA LYS A 704 -3.02 4.42 -17.67
C LYS A 704 -4.23 4.63 -18.61
N HIS A 705 -4.81 3.56 -19.14
CA HIS A 705 -5.99 3.63 -20.01
C HIS A 705 -7.29 3.73 -19.22
N GLY A 706 -7.27 3.31 -17.95
CA GLY A 706 -8.34 3.59 -17.01
C GLY A 706 -8.27 5.03 -16.51
N GLN A 707 -9.38 5.49 -15.92
CA GLN A 707 -9.49 6.85 -15.42
C GLN A 707 -10.27 6.89 -14.10
N TRP A 708 -9.80 7.71 -13.18
CA TRP A 708 -10.53 8.10 -11.98
C TRP A 708 -11.49 9.24 -12.27
N PHE A 709 -12.70 9.12 -11.76
CA PHE A 709 -13.75 10.12 -11.88
C PHE A 709 -13.90 10.91 -10.58
N PRO A 710 -14.30 12.20 -10.65
CA PRO A 710 -14.50 13.05 -9.48
C PRO A 710 -15.36 12.38 -8.41
N PRO A 711 -15.14 12.66 -7.11
CA PRO A 711 -15.94 12.06 -6.06
C PRO A 711 -17.42 12.43 -6.23
N THR A 712 -18.29 11.44 -6.19
CA THR A 712 -19.73 11.63 -6.33
C THR A 712 -20.46 11.06 -5.13
N PHE A 713 -21.53 11.74 -4.71
CA PHE A 713 -22.42 11.20 -3.70
C PHE A 713 -23.49 10.33 -4.36
N GLN A 714 -23.47 9.04 -4.07
CA GLN A 714 -24.40 8.09 -4.65
C GLN A 714 -25.80 8.31 -4.05
N CYS A 715 -26.70 8.90 -4.82
CA CYS A 715 -28.07 9.16 -4.38
C CYS A 715 -29.05 8.25 -5.14
N SER A 716 -29.45 7.13 -4.53
CA SER A 716 -30.48 6.27 -5.12
C SER A 716 -31.88 6.72 -4.70
N ARG A 717 -32.71 7.10 -5.68
CA ARG A 717 -34.13 7.42 -5.48
C ARG A 717 -34.95 6.22 -4.98
N ASN A 718 -34.55 5.00 -5.35
CA ASN A 718 -35.25 3.75 -5.00
C ASN A 718 -34.53 2.94 -3.91
N TYR A 719 -33.55 3.53 -3.22
CA TYR A 719 -32.74 2.86 -2.19
C TYR A 719 -32.00 1.59 -2.67
N ALA A 720 -31.85 1.42 -4.00
CA ALA A 720 -31.20 0.25 -4.59
C ALA A 720 -29.67 0.29 -4.48
N LEU A 721 -29.10 1.43 -4.09
CA LEU A 721 -27.66 1.63 -3.90
C LEU A 721 -27.39 2.36 -2.57
N PRO A 722 -26.24 2.12 -1.92
CA PRO A 722 -25.89 2.75 -0.66
C PRO A 722 -25.69 4.25 -0.82
N ARG A 723 -26.17 5.04 0.15
CA ARG A 723 -26.07 6.52 0.13
C ARG A 723 -24.78 7.00 0.78
N GLN A 724 -23.75 7.22 -0.03
CA GLN A 724 -22.43 7.59 0.45
C GLN A 724 -21.57 8.27 -0.60
N TRP A 725 -20.49 8.90 -0.15
CA TRP A 725 -19.45 9.44 -1.02
C TRP A 725 -18.57 8.34 -1.57
N ILE A 726 -18.53 8.24 -2.89
CA ILE A 726 -17.72 7.27 -3.62
C ILE A 726 -16.72 7.97 -4.53
N ILE A 727 -15.63 7.27 -4.79
CA ILE A 727 -14.66 7.57 -5.83
C ILE A 727 -14.68 6.39 -6.81
N THR A 728 -14.81 6.69 -8.10
CA THR A 728 -14.97 5.68 -9.14
C THR A 728 -13.73 5.61 -10.02
N TYR A 729 -13.19 4.40 -10.20
CA TYR A 729 -12.24 4.09 -11.25
C TYR A 729 -12.92 3.23 -12.31
N ALA A 730 -12.70 3.56 -13.58
CA ALA A 730 -13.27 2.79 -14.67
C ALA A 730 -12.22 2.48 -15.74
N VAL A 731 -12.26 1.25 -16.27
CA VAL A 731 -11.33 0.73 -17.27
C VAL A 731 -12.10 0.01 -18.38
N PRO A 732 -11.79 0.26 -19.67
CA PRO A 732 -12.46 -0.42 -20.79
C PRO A 732 -12.05 -1.89 -20.88
N PHE A 733 -12.80 -2.71 -21.61
CA PHE A 733 -12.35 -4.02 -22.09
C PHE A 733 -12.77 -4.24 -23.54
N PHE A 734 -12.01 -5.05 -24.26
CA PHE A 734 -12.08 -5.16 -25.71
C PHE A 734 -12.32 -6.60 -26.15
N GLY A 735 -12.93 -6.77 -27.31
CA GLY A 735 -13.12 -8.08 -27.92
C GLY A 735 -13.06 -8.00 -29.42
N LEU A 736 -13.08 -9.15 -30.09
CA LEU A 736 -13.19 -9.16 -31.54
C LEU A 736 -14.63 -8.81 -31.98
N ASP A 737 -14.73 -8.12 -33.10
CA ASP A 737 -15.99 -7.92 -33.82
C ASP A 737 -16.55 -9.28 -34.31
N VAL A 738 -17.80 -9.32 -34.74
CA VAL A 738 -18.50 -10.51 -35.26
C VAL A 738 -17.71 -11.21 -36.37
N LEU A 739 -16.95 -10.45 -37.17
CA LEU A 739 -16.12 -10.97 -38.25
C LEU A 739 -14.75 -11.51 -37.78
N GLY A 740 -14.37 -11.28 -36.52
CA GLY A 740 -13.08 -11.75 -35.97
C GLY A 740 -11.86 -10.94 -36.40
N ILE A 741 -12.03 -9.80 -37.09
CA ILE A 741 -10.91 -9.08 -37.72
C ILE A 741 -10.45 -7.88 -36.89
N ASN A 742 -11.38 -7.05 -36.43
CA ASN A 742 -11.08 -5.79 -35.74
C ASN A 742 -11.34 -5.91 -34.25
N LEU A 743 -10.54 -5.18 -33.46
CA LEU A 743 -10.83 -4.97 -32.04
C LEU A 743 -11.96 -3.96 -31.91
N GLU A 744 -12.92 -4.29 -31.05
CA GLU A 744 -14.02 -3.42 -30.70
C GLU A 744 -14.13 -3.23 -29.19
N PHE A 745 -14.60 -2.05 -28.80
CA PHE A 745 -15.00 -1.75 -27.43
C PHE A 745 -16.24 -2.60 -27.08
N LYS A 746 -16.12 -3.43 -26.03
CA LYS A 746 -17.22 -4.29 -25.55
C LYS A 746 -17.91 -3.70 -24.32
N GLY A 747 -17.19 -2.98 -23.47
CA GLY A 747 -17.73 -2.45 -22.23
C GLY A 747 -16.68 -1.86 -21.29
N VAL A 748 -17.09 -1.63 -20.04
CA VAL A 748 -16.30 -1.02 -18.97
C VAL A 748 -16.41 -1.84 -17.69
N VAL A 749 -15.28 -2.03 -17.00
CA VAL A 749 -15.26 -2.47 -15.60
C VAL A 749 -15.13 -1.24 -14.72
N ARG A 750 -16.02 -1.10 -13.73
CA ARG A 750 -16.07 0.02 -12.79
C ARG A 750 -15.86 -0.49 -11.38
N ILE A 751 -15.00 0.17 -10.61
CA ILE A 751 -14.83 -0.08 -9.17
C ILE A 751 -15.06 1.21 -8.38
N ASP A 752 -15.81 1.11 -7.30
CA ASP A 752 -16.14 2.20 -6.41
C ASP A 752 -15.46 1.99 -5.06
N THR A 753 -14.82 3.04 -4.55
CA THR A 753 -14.15 3.06 -3.24
C THR A 753 -14.70 4.18 -2.38
N TYR A 754 -14.67 4.01 -1.06
CA TYR A 754 -15.15 5.05 -0.14
C TYR A 754 -14.22 6.28 -0.16
N LEU A 755 -14.82 7.47 -0.28
CA LEU A 755 -14.07 8.73 -0.14
C LEU A 755 -13.44 8.85 1.26
N SER A 756 -14.07 8.30 2.30
CA SER A 756 -13.59 8.37 3.69
C SER A 756 -12.20 7.75 3.90
N TYR A 757 -11.79 6.80 3.04
CA TYR A 757 -10.47 6.18 3.09
C TYR A 757 -9.39 6.96 2.34
N LEU A 758 -9.74 7.98 1.55
CA LEU A 758 -8.77 8.83 0.86
C LEU A 758 -8.08 9.77 1.86
N ASP A 759 -6.77 9.66 2.00
CA ASP A 759 -5.99 10.58 2.80
C ASP A 759 -5.75 11.90 2.05
N ILE A 760 -5.82 13.00 2.77
CA ILE A 760 -5.66 14.35 2.23
C ILE A 760 -4.23 14.86 2.45
N ASN A 761 -3.69 15.56 1.45
CA ASN A 761 -2.43 16.29 1.59
C ASN A 761 -2.69 17.80 1.72
N GLN A 762 -2.49 18.34 2.92
CA GLN A 762 -2.70 19.76 3.21
C GLN A 762 -1.46 20.63 2.98
N CYS A 763 -0.30 20.01 2.75
CA CYS A 763 0.96 20.72 2.67
C CYS A 763 1.06 21.57 1.39
N SER A 764 1.87 22.61 1.47
CA SER A 764 2.13 23.52 0.34
C SER A 764 2.80 22.82 -0.84
N MET A 765 2.33 23.09 -2.05
CA MET A 765 2.83 22.51 -3.31
C MET A 765 2.88 23.55 -4.43
N PRO A 766 3.64 23.29 -5.52
CA PRO A 766 3.62 24.13 -6.71
C PRO A 766 2.21 24.34 -7.27
N HIS A 767 1.95 25.51 -7.85
CA HIS A 767 0.62 25.89 -8.33
C HIS A 767 0.07 24.93 -9.41
N TYR A 768 0.94 24.37 -10.27
CA TYR A 768 0.53 23.50 -11.37
C TYR A 768 0.02 22.13 -10.91
N ILE A 769 0.28 21.71 -9.67
CA ILE A 769 -0.22 20.45 -9.13
C ILE A 769 -1.67 20.65 -8.65
N PRO A 770 -2.67 19.97 -9.22
CA PRO A 770 -4.05 20.05 -8.76
C PRO A 770 -4.17 19.35 -7.40
N ASN A 771 -4.55 20.12 -6.39
CA ASN A 771 -4.94 19.62 -5.07
C ASN A 771 -5.79 20.69 -4.40
N ALA A 772 -7.02 20.34 -4.02
CA ALA A 772 -7.96 21.24 -3.35
C ALA A 772 -7.47 21.70 -1.96
N PHE A 773 -6.65 20.89 -1.30
CA PHE A 773 -6.23 21.07 0.10
C PHE A 773 -4.82 21.66 0.25
N LYS A 774 -4.08 21.85 -0.83
CA LYS A 774 -2.70 22.34 -0.76
C LYS A 774 -2.60 23.71 -0.08
N GLY A 775 -1.62 23.88 0.79
CA GLY A 775 -1.40 25.12 1.53
C GLY A 775 -2.51 25.47 2.53
N SER A 776 -3.35 24.49 2.91
CA SER A 776 -4.30 24.63 4.01
C SER A 776 -3.70 24.32 5.37
N ASP A 777 -2.44 23.85 5.40
CA ASP A 777 -1.68 23.62 6.61
C ASP A 777 -1.49 24.90 7.44
N ARG A 778 -1.42 24.74 8.76
CA ARG A 778 -1.23 25.83 9.73
C ARG A 778 0.19 25.86 10.27
N CYS A 779 1.13 25.20 9.60
CA CYS A 779 2.53 25.20 9.99
C CYS A 779 3.14 26.60 9.85
N ASP A 780 4.08 26.94 10.74
CA ASP A 780 4.85 28.17 10.60
C ASP A 780 5.89 28.03 9.47
N TYR A 781 5.69 28.75 8.38
CA TYR A 781 6.53 28.67 7.18
C TYR A 781 8.01 29.01 7.39
N GLN A 782 8.35 29.77 8.44
CA GLN A 782 9.73 30.15 8.72
C GLN A 782 10.47 29.05 9.48
N SER A 783 9.87 28.53 10.54
CA SER A 783 10.53 27.59 11.45
C SER A 783 10.23 26.11 11.18
N THR A 784 9.15 25.80 10.45
CA THR A 784 8.66 24.43 10.24
C THR A 784 8.51 24.06 8.76
N ILE A 785 8.44 22.75 8.51
CA ILE A 785 8.12 22.12 7.23
C ILE A 785 6.93 21.16 7.45
N CYS A 786 5.96 21.22 6.56
CA CYS A 786 4.78 20.36 6.59
C CYS A 786 5.09 19.00 5.96
N GLU A 787 4.70 17.92 6.63
CA GLU A 787 4.71 16.55 6.09
C GLU A 787 3.33 15.91 6.29
N PRO A 788 2.71 15.30 5.26
CA PRO A 788 1.40 14.67 5.39
C PRO A 788 1.47 13.39 6.25
N ILE A 789 0.37 13.07 6.93
CA ILE A 789 0.19 11.83 7.69
C ILE A 789 -0.91 11.01 7.01
N PHE A 790 -0.51 9.87 6.44
CA PHE A 790 -1.42 8.92 5.79
C PHE A 790 -2.04 7.93 6.80
N GLY A 791 -3.16 7.30 6.43
CA GLY A 791 -3.93 6.36 7.23
C GLY A 791 -5.00 6.98 8.13
N ARG A 792 -5.29 8.26 7.94
CA ARG A 792 -6.23 9.00 8.79
C ARG A 792 -7.55 9.29 8.08
N GLY A 793 -7.65 8.95 6.81
CA GLY A 793 -8.84 9.13 5.98
C GLY A 793 -9.09 10.59 5.61
N PHE A 794 -10.29 10.83 5.10
CA PHE A 794 -10.70 12.12 4.54
C PHE A 794 -11.06 13.12 5.63
N ARG A 795 -10.04 13.67 6.29
CA ARG A 795 -10.19 14.70 7.33
C ARG A 795 -9.02 15.70 7.34
N LEU A 796 -9.31 16.90 7.81
CA LEU A 796 -8.29 17.93 8.07
C LEU A 796 -7.47 17.59 9.34
N GLY A 797 -6.34 18.27 9.52
CA GLY A 797 -5.40 18.05 10.62
C GLY A 797 -4.48 16.84 10.43
N THR A 798 -4.43 16.28 9.21
CA THR A 798 -3.70 15.06 8.85
C THR A 798 -2.29 15.36 8.34
N TYR A 799 -1.58 16.22 9.05
CA TYR A 799 -0.20 16.59 8.76
C TYR A 799 0.60 16.75 10.04
N LYS A 800 1.92 16.79 9.92
CA LYS A 800 2.85 17.16 11.00
C LYS A 800 3.72 18.33 10.56
N CYS A 801 3.97 19.26 11.48
CA CYS A 801 4.92 20.36 11.28
C CYS A 801 6.25 19.98 11.94
N ARG A 802 7.22 19.55 11.13
CA ARG A 802 8.58 19.23 11.57
C ARG A 802 9.43 20.50 11.57
N CYS A 803 10.38 20.65 12.50
CA CYS A 803 11.27 21.80 12.50
C CYS A 803 12.24 21.77 11.30
N ARG A 804 12.52 22.94 10.72
CA ARG A 804 13.54 23.11 9.67
C ARG A 804 14.96 23.01 10.23
N PRO A 805 15.98 22.74 9.39
CA PRO A 805 17.38 22.81 9.81
C PRO A 805 17.71 24.16 10.46
N GLY A 806 18.46 24.13 11.57
CA GLY A 806 18.77 25.31 12.37
C GLY A 806 17.68 25.74 13.37
N TYR A 807 16.52 25.08 13.35
CA TYR A 807 15.48 25.22 14.36
C TYR A 807 15.38 23.96 15.23
N GLU A 808 14.88 24.10 16.45
CA GLU A 808 14.68 23.01 17.38
C GLU A 808 13.26 23.00 17.97
N TYR A 809 12.79 21.79 18.26
CA TYR A 809 11.50 21.58 18.88
C TYR A 809 11.59 21.94 20.38
N PRO A 810 10.77 22.88 20.88
CA PRO A 810 11.00 23.47 22.19
C PRO A 810 10.50 22.61 23.37
N PHE A 811 9.66 21.59 23.15
CA PHE A 811 9.03 20.80 24.21
C PHE A 811 9.73 19.44 24.42
N ILE A 812 9.58 18.85 25.61
CA ILE A 812 9.97 17.45 25.88
C ILE A 812 8.70 16.61 25.90
N ASP A 813 8.27 16.14 24.74
CA ASP A 813 7.25 15.11 24.61
C ASP A 813 7.83 13.88 23.89
N GLN A 814 6.97 12.91 23.57
CA GLN A 814 7.38 11.74 22.79
C GLN A 814 7.55 12.08 21.30
N ASN A 815 7.24 13.32 20.90
CA ASN A 815 7.28 13.78 19.53
C ASN A 815 8.46 14.75 19.33
N ASP A 816 8.73 15.03 18.07
CA ASP A 816 9.72 15.98 17.57
C ASP A 816 9.09 16.95 16.55
N PHE A 817 7.75 16.98 16.50
CA PHE A 817 6.93 17.75 15.58
C PHE A 817 5.61 18.19 16.23
N PHE A 818 4.95 19.18 15.63
CA PHE A 818 3.58 19.56 16.00
C PHE A 818 2.56 18.78 15.18
N ILE A 819 1.54 18.24 15.84
CA ILE A 819 0.44 17.50 15.18
C ILE A 819 -0.53 18.50 14.57
N GLY A 820 -0.87 18.34 13.28
CA GLY A 820 -1.75 19.23 12.53
C GLY A 820 -3.14 19.40 13.14
N ASP A 821 -3.73 18.34 13.70
CA ASP A 821 -5.01 18.39 14.43
C ASP A 821 -4.97 19.41 15.60
N ILE A 822 -3.86 19.45 16.35
CA ILE A 822 -3.67 20.43 17.42
C ILE A 822 -3.49 21.83 16.83
N MET A 823 -2.77 21.95 15.71
CA MET A 823 -2.58 23.23 15.01
C MET A 823 -3.93 23.80 14.55
N ASP A 824 -4.75 22.99 13.88
CA ASP A 824 -6.05 23.37 13.32
C ASP A 824 -7.05 23.73 14.43
N THR A 825 -7.11 22.93 15.50
CA THR A 825 -7.99 23.22 16.65
C THR A 825 -7.61 24.53 17.36
N GLN A 826 -6.32 24.76 17.61
CA GLN A 826 -5.85 26.00 18.25
C GLN A 826 -6.04 27.22 17.34
N TRP A 827 -5.88 27.05 16.02
CA TRP A 827 -6.20 28.07 15.04
C TRP A 827 -7.69 28.43 15.03
N ASN A 828 -8.57 27.43 15.07
CA ASN A 828 -10.01 27.67 15.11
C ASN A 828 -10.44 28.38 16.40
N ILE A 829 -9.80 28.08 17.54
CA ILE A 829 -10.02 28.82 18.81
C ILE A 829 -9.58 30.28 18.65
N LEU A 830 -8.40 30.53 18.09
CA LEU A 830 -7.89 31.87 17.80
C LEU A 830 -8.86 32.67 16.90
N MET A 831 -9.41 32.04 15.85
CA MET A 831 -10.32 32.68 14.89
C MET A 831 -11.75 32.88 15.41
N SER A 832 -12.22 32.02 16.31
CA SER A 832 -13.59 32.08 16.83
C SER A 832 -13.86 33.22 17.82
N ASN A 833 -12.85 34.04 18.17
CA ASN A 833 -12.95 35.11 19.19
C ASN A 833 -13.62 34.64 20.49
N SER A 834 -13.48 33.35 20.83
CA SER A 834 -13.99 32.79 22.07
C SER A 834 -13.19 33.32 23.26
N SER A 835 -13.78 33.39 24.46
CA SER A 835 -13.09 33.80 25.70
C SER A 835 -11.96 32.86 26.14
N ARG A 836 -11.63 31.85 25.33
CA ARG A 836 -10.54 30.88 25.55
C ARG A 836 -9.24 31.41 24.96
N MET A 837 -8.18 31.43 25.75
CA MET A 837 -6.84 31.81 25.29
C MET A 837 -6.29 30.71 24.36
N SER A 838 -5.98 31.05 23.10
CA SER A 838 -5.35 30.12 22.16
C SER A 838 -3.84 30.03 22.41
N SER A 839 -3.28 28.83 22.34
CA SER A 839 -1.83 28.61 22.44
C SER A 839 -1.12 28.57 21.07
N PHE A 840 -1.81 28.99 20.00
CA PHE A 840 -1.33 28.87 18.62
C PHE A 840 0.05 29.54 18.40
N ASP A 841 0.28 30.72 18.97
CA ASP A 841 1.55 31.45 18.83
C ASP A 841 2.78 30.72 19.42
N GLN A 842 2.55 29.73 20.29
CA GLN A 842 3.59 28.89 20.90
C GLN A 842 3.91 27.65 20.06
N LEU A 843 3.09 27.34 19.04
CA LEU A 843 3.25 26.16 18.18
C LEU A 843 4.21 26.42 17.00
N LYS A 844 5.41 26.89 17.31
CA LYS A 844 6.48 27.15 16.33
C LYS A 844 7.81 26.67 16.85
N CYS A 845 8.71 26.30 15.94
CA CYS A 845 10.06 25.92 16.34
C CYS A 845 10.88 27.16 16.69
N ARG A 846 11.83 27.01 17.60
CA ARG A 846 12.74 28.10 18.00
C ARG A 846 14.09 27.94 17.30
N ILE A 847 14.85 29.03 17.17
CA ILE A 847 16.21 28.98 16.61
C ILE A 847 17.08 28.13 17.54
N ALA A 848 17.80 27.18 16.97
CA ALA A 848 18.67 26.31 17.72
C ALA A 848 19.89 27.09 18.23
N ILE A 849 20.06 27.14 19.54
CA ILE A 849 21.18 27.87 20.15
C ILE A 849 22.45 27.02 19.95
N ALA A 850 23.48 27.62 19.35
CA ALA A 850 24.81 27.02 19.32
C ALA A 850 25.35 26.97 20.75
N ASN A 851 26.02 25.88 21.14
CA ASN A 851 26.76 25.79 22.40
C ASN A 851 27.50 27.10 22.59
N SER A 852 27.03 27.91 23.54
CA SER A 852 27.70 29.16 23.85
C SER A 852 29.16 28.82 24.12
N ILE A 853 30.04 29.45 23.35
CA ILE A 853 31.49 29.39 23.54
C ILE A 853 31.73 29.45 25.04
N LYS A 854 32.25 28.37 25.64
CA LYS A 854 32.55 28.36 27.08
C LYS A 854 33.37 29.63 27.35
N PRO A 855 32.88 30.60 28.14
CA PRO A 855 33.56 31.89 28.34
C PRO A 855 34.90 31.75 29.07
N ILE A 856 35.29 30.51 29.39
CA ILE A 856 36.52 30.13 30.07
C ILE A 856 37.75 30.44 29.20
N SER A 857 37.69 30.30 27.86
CA SER A 857 38.84 30.60 26.99
C SER A 857 39.12 32.09 26.85
N PHE A 858 38.07 32.93 26.83
CA PHE A 858 38.20 34.38 26.74
C PHE A 858 38.68 35.00 28.06
N ILE A 859 38.26 34.44 29.20
CA ILE A 859 38.71 34.86 30.54
C ILE A 859 40.18 34.47 30.77
N LEU A 860 40.65 33.32 30.28
CA LEU A 860 42.06 32.91 30.37
C LEU A 860 42.99 33.74 29.46
N LEU A 861 42.51 34.19 28.30
CA LEU A 861 43.25 35.11 27.44
C LEU A 861 43.33 36.53 28.03
N LEU A 862 42.26 36.99 28.69
CA LEU A 862 42.26 38.29 29.39
C LEU A 862 43.10 38.25 30.68
N SER A 863 43.13 37.13 31.40
CA SER A 863 43.97 36.98 32.60
C SER A 863 45.45 36.87 32.27
N SER A 864 45.82 36.15 31.19
CA SER A 864 47.20 36.09 30.71
C SER A 864 47.70 37.42 30.14
N ALA A 865 46.85 38.17 29.43
CA ALA A 865 47.18 39.53 29.00
C ALA A 865 47.35 40.50 30.17
N SER A 866 46.53 40.37 31.22
CA SER A 866 46.65 41.19 32.44
C SER A 866 47.91 40.83 33.26
N PHE A 867 48.30 39.55 33.28
CA PHE A 867 49.53 39.09 33.94
C PHE A 867 50.79 39.54 33.20
N ALA A 868 50.76 39.57 31.86
CA ALA A 868 51.86 40.09 31.04
C ALA A 868 52.06 41.62 31.21
N ILE A 869 50.98 42.38 31.44
CA ILE A 869 51.05 43.82 31.71
C ILE A 869 51.56 44.11 33.13
N LEU A 870 51.29 43.23 34.10
CA LEU A 870 51.80 43.34 35.47
C LEU A 870 53.29 42.97 35.61
N LEU A 871 53.82 42.09 34.75
CA LEU A 871 55.25 41.75 34.71
C LEU A 871 56.14 42.81 34.02
N ASN A 872 55.53 43.76 33.31
CA ASN A 872 56.22 44.85 32.62
C ASN A 872 56.20 46.18 33.39
N ARG A 873 55.90 46.15 34.71
CA ARG A 873 55.89 47.32 35.59
C ARG A 873 56.86 47.19 36.75
#